data_AF-A0A135S3X0-F1
#
_entry.id   AF-A0A135S3X0-F1
#
_cell.length_a   1.000
_cell.length_b   1.000
_cell.length_c   1.000
_cell.angle_alpha   90.00
_cell.angle_beta   90.00
_cell.angle_gamma   90.00
#
_symmetry.space_group_name_H-M   'P 1'
#
loop_
_entity.id
_entity.type
_entity.pdbx_description
1 polymer ?
#
loop_
_entity_poly.entity_id
_entity_poly.type
_entity_poly.pdbx_seq_one_letter_code
_entity_poly.pdbx_strand_id
1 'polypeptide(L)'
;MSIPACPFNVSCDIDGPHEWESNSDVAGLGVLIGFVGTAYIAFALILINYFVAYDPEIPPPQQKRSIERQIRSTARRVLTGTETFTNTPVNPTYWIPNPIDVKLLAWLRLRTTKVLEKCRIALPDFVTARPEQFRVGFNKPILNMCDAQILTGISILTSGFISLDNSLSSLHWKMIVYLAWFSCVTHLSGLTVLRRHLQGESWARYTRLTLMLVLLIMLIVAMIPTAFFNWEEGEKTAYISAANLDTPAICFFSIDCGKALYYSKEPEVPLSQTPAFIEMLISQTFISFGFIARSIKLSMRLSDRLHRNIRAPLAKFSHRQLQRLEVLLYSRGHTSTRTNASSDLQSLRYGLIIRPILALVIMFRTQAELFNSMLGEIFWLWVILLWGTSKLAIASYNEWEFSSTKDHVSPSDQWEFGQVLPVLLLVAPLITLLGPFVSEPAHPDCQIQGMEQTQVSDHNALPAPEPGQVQRAEGRPNSMAIPLLARGASHEAGQRGADDHGDHVNTDRAFERGRIGLSSAVSGEYYSNMEWMLPYLASSFVIIAVHIFFLFRYATDTFYSLYLYLEIPEPEWVYPYWNPSDYMFTQGGVFYLVILTYPSAGQAIILLGVTVHDWWQRPHGTFDYYRRSVVFWIMAIVVHGLYACIIYLEAIPLYWKFVSVILATLGLYVVYAVTCWITCCRSSNRRERRARATLM
;
A
#
# COMPACT_ATOMS: atom_id res chain seq x y z
N MET A 1 -38.15 -25.61 20.03
CA MET A 1 -37.99 -27.10 19.89
C MET A 1 -36.51 -27.40 20.10
N SER A 2 -36.12 -28.15 21.14
CA SER A 2 -34.70 -28.35 21.47
C SER A 2 -33.95 -29.05 20.32
N ILE A 3 -33.05 -28.36 19.64
CA ILE A 3 -32.23 -28.92 18.57
C ILE A 3 -31.18 -29.85 19.21
N PRO A 4 -31.23 -31.18 19.00
CA PRO A 4 -30.38 -32.15 19.70
C PRO A 4 -28.88 -32.05 19.37
N ALA A 5 -28.48 -31.16 18.46
CA ALA A 5 -27.09 -30.94 18.04
C ALA A 5 -26.35 -29.87 18.84
N CYS A 6 -26.99 -29.18 19.79
CA CYS A 6 -26.37 -28.08 20.54
C CYS A 6 -25.86 -28.56 21.91
N PRO A 7 -24.54 -28.55 22.15
CA PRO A 7 -23.93 -29.08 23.38
C PRO A 7 -23.98 -28.11 24.58
N PHE A 8 -24.64 -26.96 24.44
CA PHE A 8 -24.60 -25.88 25.43
C PHE A 8 -25.77 -25.95 26.41
N ASN A 9 -25.51 -25.56 27.65
CA ASN A 9 -26.51 -25.51 28.73
C ASN A 9 -27.47 -24.30 28.60
N VAL A 10 -27.25 -23.46 27.58
CA VAL A 10 -28.06 -22.27 27.26
C VAL A 10 -29.10 -22.65 26.22
N SER A 11 -30.35 -22.24 26.43
CA SER A 11 -31.41 -22.40 25.43
C SER A 11 -31.06 -21.60 24.19
N CYS A 12 -30.74 -22.29 23.09
CA CYS A 12 -30.58 -21.69 21.77
C CYS A 12 -31.94 -21.52 21.05
N ASP A 13 -33.05 -21.58 21.78
CA ASP A 13 -34.40 -21.48 21.20
C ASP A 13 -34.67 -20.04 20.77
N ILE A 14 -35.22 -19.90 19.56
CA ILE A 14 -35.37 -18.63 18.85
C ILE A 14 -36.58 -17.82 19.39
N ASP A 15 -37.49 -18.51 20.09
CA ASP A 15 -38.76 -17.98 20.62
C ASP A 15 -38.77 -17.81 22.16
N GLY A 16 -37.62 -17.96 22.83
CA GLY A 16 -37.52 -17.81 24.28
C GLY A 16 -37.65 -16.36 24.73
N PRO A 17 -38.23 -16.07 25.92
CA PRO A 17 -38.28 -14.73 26.49
C PRO A 17 -36.90 -14.39 27.06
N HIS A 18 -35.93 -14.15 26.17
CA HIS A 18 -34.67 -13.55 26.58
C HIS A 18 -34.96 -12.06 26.77
N GLU A 19 -35.16 -11.64 28.02
CA GLU A 19 -35.13 -10.22 28.38
C GLU A 19 -33.82 -9.65 27.85
N TRP A 20 -33.96 -8.72 26.91
CA TRP A 20 -32.84 -8.04 26.30
C TRP A 20 -32.25 -7.09 27.35
N GLU A 21 -31.18 -7.51 28.01
CA GLU A 21 -30.39 -6.64 28.86
C GLU A 21 -29.18 -6.15 28.05
N SER A 22 -29.33 -5.00 27.40
CA SER A 22 -28.21 -4.40 26.68
C SER A 22 -27.22 -3.79 27.66
N ASN A 23 -25.95 -4.15 27.47
CA ASN A 23 -24.86 -3.73 28.34
C ASN A 23 -24.16 -2.50 27.74
N SER A 24 -24.49 -1.34 28.30
CA SER A 24 -23.98 -0.05 27.86
C SER A 24 -22.46 0.07 28.01
N ASP A 25 -21.87 -0.61 29.00
CA ASP A 25 -20.42 -0.59 29.27
C ASP A 25 -19.58 -1.23 28.15
N VAL A 26 -20.19 -2.04 27.28
CA VAL A 26 -19.47 -2.83 26.29
C VAL A 26 -19.69 -2.35 24.85
N ALA A 27 -20.92 -1.91 24.53
CA ALA A 27 -21.29 -1.45 23.19
C ALA A 27 -21.73 0.02 23.12
N GLY A 28 -21.67 0.76 24.24
CA GLY A 28 -22.12 2.14 24.30
C GLY A 28 -21.26 3.13 23.50
N LEU A 29 -21.80 4.33 23.33
CA LEU A 29 -21.24 5.38 22.47
C LEU A 29 -19.79 5.75 22.87
N GLY A 30 -19.49 5.80 24.17
CA GLY A 30 -18.14 6.11 24.65
C GLY A 30 -17.09 5.08 24.22
N VAL A 31 -17.44 3.79 24.22
CA VAL A 31 -16.56 2.71 23.74
C VAL A 31 -16.32 2.85 22.24
N LEU A 32 -17.37 3.13 21.47
CA LEU A 32 -17.30 3.39 20.03
C LEU A 32 -16.33 4.54 19.72
N ILE A 33 -16.50 5.67 20.40
CA ILE A 33 -15.64 6.86 20.28
C ILE A 33 -14.18 6.49 20.61
N GLY A 34 -13.95 5.75 21.70
CA GLY A 34 -12.62 5.35 22.13
C GLY A 34 -11.88 4.50 21.09
N PHE A 35 -12.49 3.40 20.63
CA PHE A 35 -11.86 2.48 19.68
C PHE A 35 -11.76 3.05 18.26
N VAL A 36 -12.87 3.55 17.72
CA VAL A 36 -12.90 4.12 16.36
C VAL A 36 -12.07 5.40 16.32
N GLY A 37 -12.25 6.31 17.27
CA GLY A 37 -11.51 7.56 17.36
C GLY A 37 -10.00 7.33 17.42
N THR A 38 -9.53 6.37 18.23
CA THR A 38 -8.10 6.05 18.30
C THR A 38 -7.56 5.57 16.94
N ALA A 39 -8.28 4.68 16.25
CA ALA A 39 -7.85 4.17 14.96
C ALA A 39 -7.76 5.26 13.88
N TYR A 40 -8.76 6.17 13.83
CA TYR A 40 -8.78 7.29 12.89
C TYR A 40 -7.70 8.34 13.22
N ILE A 41 -7.48 8.66 14.49
CA ILE A 41 -6.40 9.57 14.90
C ILE A 41 -5.03 8.96 14.56
N ALA A 42 -4.81 7.67 14.85
CA ALA A 42 -3.59 6.98 14.47
C ALA A 42 -3.36 7.01 12.95
N PHE A 43 -4.39 6.74 12.15
CA PHE A 43 -4.33 6.83 10.69
C PHE A 43 -4.00 8.26 10.21
N ALA A 44 -4.65 9.28 10.77
CA ALA A 44 -4.40 10.68 10.44
C ALA A 44 -2.95 11.09 10.74
N LEU A 45 -2.41 10.70 11.91
CA LEU A 45 -1.01 10.96 12.25
C LEU A 45 -0.03 10.29 11.29
N ILE A 46 -0.34 9.08 10.81
CA ILE A 46 0.47 8.38 9.81
C ILE A 46 0.43 9.12 8.47
N LEU A 47 -0.75 9.55 8.05
CA LEU A 47 -0.93 10.29 6.81
C LEU A 47 -0.14 11.61 6.84
N ILE A 48 -0.23 12.35 7.95
CA ILE A 48 0.55 13.57 8.17
C ILE A 48 2.06 13.26 8.20
N ASN A 49 2.47 12.21 8.92
CA ASN A 49 3.87 11.78 8.97
C ASN A 49 4.43 11.48 7.57
N TYR A 50 3.65 10.81 6.71
CA TYR A 50 4.05 10.48 5.35
C TYR A 50 4.36 11.74 4.51
N PHE A 51 3.47 12.73 4.53
CA PHE A 51 3.66 13.93 3.73
C PHE A 51 4.73 14.87 4.29
N VAL A 52 4.78 15.02 5.62
CA VAL A 52 5.61 16.05 6.28
C VAL A 52 7.00 15.54 6.67
N ALA A 53 7.10 14.34 7.24
CA ALA A 53 8.29 13.88 7.96
C ALA A 53 8.98 12.64 7.36
N TYR A 54 8.25 11.83 6.60
CA TYR A 54 8.78 10.58 6.07
C TYR A 54 9.80 10.85 4.96
N ASP A 55 11.03 10.46 5.21
CA ASP A 55 12.08 10.51 4.20
C ASP A 55 12.35 9.09 3.66
N PRO A 56 11.99 8.82 2.39
CA PRO A 56 12.18 7.53 1.77
C PRO A 56 13.64 7.24 1.47
N GLU A 57 14.59 8.19 1.57
CA GLU A 57 16.04 8.09 1.28
C GLU A 57 16.91 7.75 2.50
N ILE A 58 16.33 7.72 3.71
CA ILE A 58 17.04 7.34 4.92
C ILE A 58 17.05 5.82 5.12
N PRO A 59 18.23 5.17 5.21
CA PRO A 59 18.33 3.73 5.44
C PRO A 59 17.91 3.32 6.86
N PRO A 60 17.53 2.04 7.08
CA PRO A 60 17.18 1.51 8.39
C PRO A 60 18.31 1.69 9.44
N PRO A 61 17.99 1.92 10.73
CA PRO A 61 18.99 2.23 11.76
C PRO A 61 20.11 1.20 11.94
N GLN A 62 19.79 -0.10 11.87
CA GLN A 62 20.80 -1.16 12.01
C GLN A 62 21.75 -1.23 10.81
N GLN A 63 21.25 -0.92 9.60
CA GLN A 63 22.05 -0.85 8.39
C GLN A 63 22.92 0.40 8.37
N LYS A 64 22.41 1.53 8.88
CA LYS A 64 23.23 2.72 9.16
C LYS A 64 24.40 2.38 10.10
N ARG A 65 24.13 1.65 11.19
CA ARG A 65 25.18 1.19 12.12
C ARG A 65 26.18 0.22 11.47
N SER A 66 25.75 -0.69 10.60
CA SER A 66 26.68 -1.59 9.90
C SER A 66 27.57 -0.85 8.90
N ILE A 67 27.00 0.12 8.17
CA ILE A 67 27.73 1.03 7.27
C ILE A 67 28.76 1.84 8.07
N GLU A 68 28.35 2.46 9.17
CA GLU A 68 29.26 3.22 10.05
C GLU A 68 30.41 2.35 10.58
N ARG A 69 30.13 1.10 10.98
CA ARG A 69 31.18 0.15 11.40
C ARG A 69 32.11 -0.20 10.25
N GLN A 70 31.58 -0.42 9.06
CA GLN A 70 32.38 -0.78 7.88
C GLN A 70 33.28 0.39 7.47
N ILE A 71 32.74 1.61 7.38
CA ILE A 71 33.49 2.85 7.12
C ILE A 71 34.58 3.05 8.19
N ARG A 72 34.24 2.90 9.48
CA ARG A 72 35.20 3.02 10.57
C ARG A 72 36.31 1.96 10.48
N SER A 73 35.99 0.73 10.07
CA SER A 73 36.97 -0.34 9.89
C SER A 73 37.90 -0.09 8.69
N THR A 74 37.37 0.47 7.60
CA THR A 74 38.14 0.83 6.40
C THR A 74 39.02 2.05 6.67
N ALA A 75 38.47 3.10 7.29
CA ALA A 75 39.24 4.26 7.73
C ALA A 75 40.39 3.85 8.66
N ARG A 76 40.14 2.93 9.61
CA ARG A 76 41.18 2.39 10.48
C ARG A 76 42.28 1.67 9.69
N ARG A 77 41.92 0.81 8.72
CA ARG A 77 42.88 0.05 7.88
C ARG A 77 43.72 0.93 6.96
N VAL A 78 43.16 2.05 6.49
CA VAL A 78 43.87 3.07 5.71
C VAL A 78 44.82 3.87 6.61
N LEU A 79 44.36 4.27 7.81
CA LEU A 79 45.19 4.99 8.79
C LEU A 79 46.36 4.14 9.31
N THR A 80 46.21 2.83 9.42
CA THR A 80 47.28 1.90 9.85
C THR A 80 48.24 1.50 8.72
N GLY A 81 48.10 2.07 7.52
CA GLY A 81 48.99 1.79 6.39
C GLY A 81 48.88 0.38 5.79
N THR A 82 47.86 -0.39 6.21
CA THR A 82 47.68 -1.79 5.82
C THR A 82 46.93 -1.99 4.49
N GLU A 83 46.17 -0.99 4.03
CA GLU A 83 45.42 -1.02 2.75
C GLU A 83 45.36 0.37 2.09
N THR A 84 45.45 0.43 0.75
CA THR A 84 45.13 1.62 -0.04
C THR A 84 43.61 1.69 -0.31
N PHE A 85 43.04 2.90 -0.34
CA PHE A 85 41.58 3.15 -0.47
C PHE A 85 40.96 2.51 -1.73
N THR A 86 41.76 2.06 -2.69
CA THR A 86 41.33 1.57 -4.01
C THR A 86 40.80 0.14 -4.01
N ASN A 87 41.07 -0.68 -2.99
CA ASN A 87 40.86 -2.14 -3.08
C ASN A 87 39.88 -2.78 -2.09
N THR A 88 39.14 -2.00 -1.28
CA THR A 88 38.04 -2.60 -0.50
C THR A 88 36.70 -2.37 -1.20
N PRO A 89 36.11 -3.38 -1.86
CA PRO A 89 34.71 -3.28 -2.23
C PRO A 89 33.92 -3.25 -0.92
N VAL A 90 33.49 -2.06 -0.51
CA VAL A 90 32.42 -1.90 0.47
C VAL A 90 31.21 -2.56 -0.17
N ASN A 91 31.00 -3.84 0.16
CA ASN A 91 29.99 -4.67 -0.46
C ASN A 91 28.63 -4.02 -0.19
N PRO A 92 28.04 -3.31 -1.17
CA PRO A 92 26.90 -2.49 -0.91
C PRO A 92 25.71 -3.43 -0.90
N THR A 93 25.34 -3.92 0.27
CA THR A 93 23.93 -4.18 0.52
C THR A 93 23.27 -2.80 0.54
N TYR A 94 23.09 -2.24 -0.66
CA TYR A 94 22.50 -0.92 -0.85
C TYR A 94 21.03 -1.11 -0.53
N TRP A 95 20.58 -0.56 0.59
CA TRP A 95 19.16 -0.34 0.75
C TRP A 95 18.76 0.63 -0.37
N ILE A 96 17.77 0.22 -1.16
CA ILE A 96 17.29 1.00 -2.28
C ILE A 96 15.95 1.58 -1.83
N PRO A 97 15.79 2.91 -1.81
CA PRO A 97 14.53 3.55 -1.45
C PRO A 97 13.45 3.11 -2.43
N ASN A 98 12.20 3.02 -1.96
CA ASN A 98 11.11 2.69 -2.86
C ASN A 98 10.93 3.83 -3.89
N PRO A 99 11.02 3.56 -5.20
CA PRO A 99 11.03 4.61 -6.21
C PRO A 99 9.71 5.37 -6.31
N ILE A 100 8.59 4.77 -5.91
CA ILE A 100 7.27 5.42 -5.92
C ILE A 100 7.20 6.48 -4.84
N ASP A 101 7.61 6.15 -3.61
CA ASP A 101 7.63 7.11 -2.51
C ASP A 101 8.56 8.29 -2.81
N VAL A 102 9.76 8.02 -3.35
CA VAL A 102 10.73 9.06 -3.76
C VAL A 102 10.11 10.00 -4.78
N LYS A 103 9.49 9.47 -5.85
CA LYS A 103 8.87 10.29 -6.90
C LYS A 103 7.70 11.11 -6.40
N LEU A 104 6.77 10.47 -5.69
CA LEU A 104 5.56 11.13 -5.24
C LEU A 104 5.91 12.25 -4.27
N LEU A 105 6.79 11.99 -3.30
CA LEU A 105 7.21 12.98 -2.33
C LEU A 105 8.07 14.08 -2.95
N ALA A 106 8.94 13.77 -3.92
CA ALA A 106 9.67 14.79 -4.66
C ALA A 106 8.69 15.72 -5.41
N TRP A 107 7.71 15.17 -6.12
CA TRP A 107 6.71 15.98 -6.82
C TRP A 107 5.85 16.80 -5.85
N LEU A 108 5.35 16.19 -4.78
CA LEU A 108 4.53 16.86 -3.77
C LEU A 108 5.34 17.97 -3.09
N ARG A 109 6.54 17.69 -2.58
CA ARG A 109 7.38 18.67 -1.88
C ARG A 109 7.78 19.84 -2.75
N LEU A 110 8.07 19.63 -4.04
CA LEU A 110 8.36 20.72 -4.98
C LEU A 110 7.15 21.65 -5.23
N ARG A 111 5.93 21.13 -5.09
CA ARG A 111 4.68 21.89 -5.23
C ARG A 111 4.26 22.53 -3.91
N THR A 112 4.34 21.77 -2.82
CA THR A 112 3.95 22.22 -1.48
C THR A 112 4.93 23.26 -0.97
N THR A 113 6.25 23.16 -1.20
CA THR A 113 7.20 24.24 -0.83
C THR A 113 6.82 25.57 -1.47
N LYS A 114 6.45 25.60 -2.75
CA LYS A 114 5.99 26.83 -3.42
C LYS A 114 4.66 27.38 -2.89
N VAL A 115 3.80 26.51 -2.34
CA VAL A 115 2.51 26.89 -1.72
C VAL A 115 2.70 27.31 -0.26
N LEU A 116 3.51 26.58 0.51
CA LEU A 116 3.88 26.85 1.91
C LEU A 116 4.70 28.13 2.02
N GLU A 117 5.57 28.43 1.06
CA GLU A 117 6.28 29.71 0.98
C GLU A 117 5.31 30.89 0.79
N LYS A 118 4.16 30.62 0.15
CA LYS A 118 3.04 31.57 -0.03
C LYS A 118 2.12 31.64 1.19
N CYS A 119 1.92 30.52 1.89
CA CYS A 119 1.11 30.41 3.12
C CYS A 119 1.90 30.68 4.42
N ARG A 120 3.19 31.03 4.32
CA ARG A 120 4.10 31.37 5.44
C ARG A 120 3.55 32.47 6.35
N ILE A 121 2.56 33.22 5.88
CA ILE A 121 1.89 34.32 6.58
C ILE A 121 0.85 33.80 7.60
N ALA A 122 0.33 32.57 7.47
CA ALA A 122 -0.79 32.07 8.28
C ALA A 122 -0.41 31.08 9.41
N LEU A 123 0.69 30.32 9.30
CA LEU A 123 1.11 29.30 10.29
C LEU A 123 2.65 29.23 10.39
N PRO A 124 3.29 30.12 11.16
CA PRO A 124 4.76 30.21 11.22
C PRO A 124 5.43 28.96 11.83
N ASP A 125 4.89 28.39 12.92
CA ASP A 125 5.57 27.32 13.68
C ASP A 125 5.59 25.95 12.97
N PHE A 126 4.53 25.64 12.22
CA PHE A 126 4.45 24.41 11.43
C PHE A 126 5.44 24.40 10.24
N VAL A 127 5.79 25.59 9.74
CA VAL A 127 6.69 25.76 8.58
C VAL A 127 8.16 25.76 9.01
N THR A 128 8.47 26.18 10.24
CA THR A 128 9.84 26.21 10.78
C THR A 128 10.28 24.92 11.45
N ALA A 129 9.34 24.05 11.84
CA ALA A 129 9.64 22.78 12.48
C ALA A 129 10.40 21.83 11.54
N ARG A 130 11.53 21.28 12.01
CA ARG A 130 12.34 20.34 11.22
C ARG A 130 11.59 19.01 11.06
N PRO A 131 11.71 18.30 9.93
CA PRO A 131 11.09 16.97 9.72
C PRO A 131 11.39 15.95 10.85
N GLU A 132 12.55 16.08 11.48
CA GLU A 132 12.97 15.29 12.63
C GLU A 132 12.13 15.57 13.90
N GLN A 133 11.72 16.82 14.13
CA GLN A 133 10.86 17.19 15.26
C GLN A 133 9.46 16.59 15.10
N PHE A 134 8.88 16.63 13.90
CA PHE A 134 7.62 15.96 13.60
C PHE A 134 7.71 14.45 13.79
N ARG A 135 8.79 13.82 13.32
CA ARG A 135 9.00 12.38 13.48
C ARG A 135 9.06 11.97 14.95
N VAL A 136 9.81 12.70 15.77
CA VAL A 136 9.91 12.43 17.21
C VAL A 136 8.58 12.74 17.92
N GLY A 137 7.92 13.82 17.54
CA GLY A 137 6.65 14.26 18.10
C GLY A 137 5.48 13.30 17.83
N PHE A 138 5.46 12.61 16.67
CA PHE A 138 4.39 11.65 16.35
C PHE A 138 4.65 10.24 16.89
N ASN A 139 5.90 9.85 17.14
CA ASN A 139 6.20 8.50 17.64
C ASN A 139 5.58 8.24 19.02
N LYS A 140 5.68 9.20 19.97
CA LYS A 140 5.18 9.00 21.34
C LYS A 140 3.64 8.88 21.40
N PRO A 141 2.84 9.77 20.78
CA PRO A 141 1.39 9.65 20.76
C PRO A 141 0.91 8.36 20.10
N ILE A 142 1.47 7.99 18.93
CA ILE A 142 1.09 6.76 18.24
C ILE A 142 1.40 5.53 19.11
N LEU A 143 2.55 5.53 19.78
CA LEU A 143 2.96 4.46 20.67
C LEU A 143 2.04 4.34 21.88
N ASN A 144 1.65 5.46 22.51
CA ASN A 144 0.67 5.47 23.60
C ASN A 144 -0.72 4.97 23.14
N MET A 145 -1.16 5.36 21.94
CA MET A 145 -2.42 4.85 21.37
C MET A 145 -2.37 3.35 21.13
N CYS A 146 -1.28 2.82 20.57
CA CYS A 146 -1.11 1.39 20.40
C CYS A 146 -1.11 0.66 21.74
N ASP A 147 -0.36 1.15 22.74
CA ASP A 147 -0.27 0.50 24.06
C ASP A 147 -1.62 0.53 24.80
N ALA A 148 -2.38 1.62 24.69
CA ALA A 148 -3.75 1.66 25.23
C ALA A 148 -4.65 0.64 24.50
N GLN A 149 -4.62 0.64 23.17
CA GLN A 149 -5.49 -0.23 22.36
C GLN A 149 -5.16 -1.72 22.48
N ILE A 150 -3.90 -2.10 22.77
CA ILE A 150 -3.57 -3.52 22.99
C ILE A 150 -4.24 -4.07 24.24
N LEU A 151 -4.25 -3.27 25.31
CA LEU A 151 -4.85 -3.66 26.57
C LEU A 151 -6.37 -3.65 26.44
N THR A 152 -6.96 -2.55 25.94
CA THR A 152 -8.41 -2.45 25.78
C THR A 152 -8.96 -3.47 24.78
N GLY A 153 -8.24 -3.74 23.68
CA GLY A 153 -8.64 -4.73 22.69
C GLY A 153 -8.61 -6.17 23.19
N ILE A 154 -7.61 -6.54 24.01
CA ILE A 154 -7.59 -7.86 24.65
C ILE A 154 -8.69 -7.93 25.72
N SER A 155 -8.81 -6.89 26.55
CA SER A 155 -9.82 -6.83 27.62
C SER A 155 -11.25 -6.94 27.09
N ILE A 156 -11.60 -6.23 26.01
CA ILE A 156 -12.97 -6.30 25.47
C ILE A 156 -13.29 -7.68 24.89
N LEU A 157 -12.34 -8.33 24.21
CA LEU A 157 -12.53 -9.70 23.73
C LEU A 157 -12.60 -10.70 24.89
N THR A 158 -11.70 -10.62 25.86
CA THR A 158 -11.73 -11.49 27.05
C THR A 158 -13.03 -11.33 27.82
N SER A 159 -13.49 -10.09 28.04
CA SER A 159 -14.77 -9.81 28.70
C SER A 159 -15.95 -10.36 27.89
N GLY A 160 -15.92 -10.20 26.57
CA GLY A 160 -16.90 -10.79 25.67
C GLY A 160 -16.96 -12.30 25.81
N PHE A 161 -15.82 -12.99 25.75
CA PHE A 161 -15.75 -14.45 25.89
C PHE A 161 -16.26 -14.94 27.25
N ILE A 162 -15.94 -14.24 28.34
CA ILE A 162 -16.46 -14.58 29.68
C ILE A 162 -17.98 -14.37 29.75
N SER A 163 -18.50 -13.34 29.07
CA SER A 163 -19.92 -13.00 29.09
C SER A 163 -20.79 -13.92 28.22
N LEU A 164 -20.19 -14.77 27.37
CA LEU A 164 -20.92 -15.73 26.54
C LEU A 164 -21.75 -16.72 27.38
N ASP A 165 -21.22 -17.14 28.53
CA ASP A 165 -21.92 -18.06 29.45
C ASP A 165 -23.16 -17.41 30.08
N ASN A 166 -23.16 -16.07 30.20
CA ASN A 166 -24.26 -15.27 30.74
C ASN A 166 -25.23 -14.79 29.63
N SER A 167 -25.37 -15.55 28.54
CA SER A 167 -26.31 -15.28 27.44
C SER A 167 -26.09 -13.95 26.68
N LEU A 168 -24.83 -13.54 26.47
CA LEU A 168 -24.52 -12.38 25.63
C LEU A 168 -25.14 -12.51 24.22
N SER A 169 -25.97 -11.54 23.83
CA SER A 169 -26.65 -11.52 22.53
C SER A 169 -25.69 -11.48 21.34
N SER A 170 -26.13 -12.05 20.21
CA SER A 170 -25.44 -12.07 18.92
C SER A 170 -25.10 -10.67 18.39
N LEU A 171 -25.99 -9.69 18.60
CA LEU A 171 -25.77 -8.30 18.20
C LEU A 171 -24.62 -7.65 18.98
N HIS A 172 -24.64 -7.74 20.31
CA HIS A 172 -23.55 -7.19 21.14
C HIS A 172 -22.22 -7.89 20.87
N TRP A 173 -22.24 -9.21 20.63
CA TRP A 173 -21.06 -9.94 20.18
C TRP A 173 -20.48 -9.37 18.88
N LYS A 174 -21.34 -9.15 17.87
CA LYS A 174 -20.94 -8.57 16.58
C LYS A 174 -20.27 -7.19 16.77
N MET A 175 -20.79 -6.36 17.68
CA MET A 175 -20.18 -5.07 18.02
C MET A 175 -18.81 -5.21 18.69
N ILE A 176 -18.68 -6.07 19.70
CA ILE A 176 -17.40 -6.35 20.39
C ILE A 176 -16.32 -6.77 19.39
N VAL A 177 -16.66 -7.65 18.45
CA VAL A 177 -15.74 -8.12 17.40
C VAL A 177 -15.24 -6.96 16.55
N TYR A 178 -16.12 -6.06 16.10
CA TYR A 178 -15.72 -4.91 15.28
C TYR A 178 -15.06 -3.79 16.07
N LEU A 179 -15.32 -3.64 17.37
CA LEU A 179 -14.52 -2.76 18.23
C LEU A 179 -13.08 -3.27 18.35
N ALA A 180 -12.91 -4.57 18.62
CA ALA A 180 -11.59 -5.20 18.66
C ALA A 180 -10.85 -5.14 17.30
N TRP A 181 -11.58 -5.15 16.18
CA TRP A 181 -11.02 -4.88 14.85
C TRP A 181 -10.30 -3.52 14.80
N PHE A 182 -10.90 -2.45 15.32
CA PHE A 182 -10.25 -1.12 15.34
C PHE A 182 -8.99 -1.08 16.22
N SER A 183 -8.93 -1.89 17.28
CA SER A 183 -7.67 -2.10 18.01
C SER A 183 -6.60 -2.71 17.12
N CYS A 184 -6.92 -3.78 16.37
CA CYS A 184 -6.00 -4.36 15.37
C CYS A 184 -5.57 -3.35 14.30
N VAL A 185 -6.48 -2.50 13.81
CA VAL A 185 -6.15 -1.42 12.84
C VAL A 185 -5.17 -0.42 13.43
N THR A 186 -5.34 -0.03 14.70
CA THR A 186 -4.41 0.86 15.42
C THR A 186 -3.02 0.23 15.52
N HIS A 187 -2.94 -1.08 15.75
CA HIS A 187 -1.67 -1.81 15.79
C HIS A 187 -0.98 -1.90 14.43
N LEU A 188 -1.73 -2.19 13.35
CA LEU A 188 -1.19 -2.17 11.99
C LEU A 188 -0.69 -0.77 11.61
N SER A 189 -1.41 0.26 12.04
CA SER A 189 -1.03 1.67 11.94
C SER A 189 0.31 1.92 12.66
N GLY A 190 0.43 1.50 13.93
CA GLY A 190 1.67 1.59 14.70
C GLY A 190 2.86 0.91 14.01
N LEU A 191 2.70 -0.32 13.53
CA LEU A 191 3.77 -1.07 12.83
C LEU A 191 4.24 -0.40 11.53
N THR A 192 3.43 0.48 10.95
CA THR A 192 3.74 1.21 9.72
C THR A 192 4.75 2.33 10.00
N VAL A 193 4.47 3.19 10.98
CA VAL A 193 5.33 4.36 11.30
C VAL A 193 6.43 4.03 12.30
N LEU A 194 6.13 3.24 13.35
CA LEU A 194 7.07 2.93 14.42
C LEU A 194 8.15 1.92 14.00
N ARG A 195 8.15 1.42 12.76
CA ARG A 195 9.10 0.41 12.27
C ARG A 195 10.56 0.79 12.57
N ARG A 196 10.95 2.03 12.26
CA ARG A 196 12.33 2.50 12.51
C ARG A 196 12.64 2.59 14.00
N HIS A 197 11.67 3.02 14.80
CA HIS A 197 11.80 3.15 16.25
C HIS A 197 11.96 1.77 16.92
N LEU A 198 11.06 0.83 16.61
CA LEU A 198 11.04 -0.54 17.14
C LEU A 198 12.23 -1.40 16.69
N GLN A 199 12.89 -1.06 15.58
CA GLN A 199 14.14 -1.73 15.17
C GLN A 199 15.33 -1.40 16.08
N GLY A 200 15.26 -0.30 16.83
CA GLY A 200 16.29 0.09 17.79
C GLY A 200 16.30 -0.75 19.07
N GLU A 201 15.12 -1.22 19.50
CA GLU A 201 14.91 -1.85 20.81
C GLU A 201 14.22 -3.21 20.65
N SER A 202 15.00 -4.29 20.67
CA SER A 202 14.52 -5.62 20.29
C SER A 202 13.51 -6.22 21.26
N TRP A 203 13.67 -6.00 22.57
CA TRP A 203 12.78 -6.56 23.60
C TRP A 203 11.35 -6.00 23.48
N ALA A 204 11.21 -4.67 23.56
CA ALA A 204 9.90 -4.00 23.45
C ALA A 204 9.17 -4.36 22.15
N ARG A 205 9.91 -4.53 21.05
CA ARG A 205 9.37 -4.99 19.78
C ARG A 205 8.75 -6.39 19.85
N TYR A 206 9.47 -7.37 20.41
CA TYR A 206 8.96 -8.75 20.45
C TYR A 206 7.76 -8.87 21.37
N THR A 207 7.79 -8.23 22.55
CA THR A 207 6.64 -8.23 23.47
C THR A 207 5.38 -7.67 22.82
N ARG A 208 5.49 -6.50 22.16
CA ARG A 208 4.34 -5.90 21.47
C ARG A 208 3.85 -6.76 20.31
N LEU A 209 4.75 -7.30 19.49
CA LEU A 209 4.36 -8.15 18.36
C LEU A 209 3.68 -9.45 18.83
N THR A 210 4.12 -10.03 19.95
CA THR A 210 3.46 -11.18 20.56
C THR A 210 2.07 -10.82 21.09
N LEU A 211 1.91 -9.70 21.80
CA LEU A 211 0.60 -9.27 22.29
C LEU A 211 -0.37 -8.93 21.13
N MET A 212 0.12 -8.31 20.06
CA MET A 212 -0.65 -8.07 18.84
C MET A 212 -1.06 -9.38 18.16
N LEU A 213 -0.19 -10.39 18.16
CA LEU A 213 -0.50 -11.72 17.65
C LEU A 213 -1.58 -12.42 18.48
N VAL A 214 -1.51 -12.31 19.81
CA VAL A 214 -2.55 -12.83 20.72
C VAL A 214 -3.89 -12.16 20.42
N LEU A 215 -3.92 -10.82 20.32
CA LEU A 215 -5.12 -10.07 19.94
C LEU A 215 -5.67 -10.53 18.57
N LEU A 216 -4.80 -10.71 17.57
CA LEU A 216 -5.19 -11.17 16.24
C LEU A 216 -5.82 -12.57 16.29
N ILE A 217 -5.23 -13.51 17.02
CA ILE A 217 -5.76 -14.87 17.17
C ILE A 217 -7.13 -14.84 17.84
N MET A 218 -7.26 -14.08 18.94
CA MET A 218 -8.55 -13.90 19.62
C MET A 218 -9.60 -13.30 18.69
N LEU A 219 -9.23 -12.30 17.88
CA LEU A 219 -10.14 -11.68 16.93
C LEU A 219 -10.58 -12.63 15.80
N ILE A 220 -9.67 -13.45 15.26
CA ILE A 220 -10.00 -14.46 14.23
C ILE A 220 -11.01 -15.46 14.79
N VAL A 221 -10.79 -15.96 16.00
CA VAL A 221 -11.74 -16.87 16.68
C VAL A 221 -13.06 -16.16 16.95
N ALA A 222 -13.01 -14.89 17.39
CA ALA A 222 -14.22 -14.15 17.72
C ALA A 222 -15.12 -13.84 16.51
N MET A 223 -14.55 -13.82 15.31
CA MET A 223 -15.30 -13.66 14.07
C MET A 223 -16.12 -14.90 13.65
N ILE A 224 -15.83 -16.10 14.18
CA ILE A 224 -16.49 -17.34 13.74
C ILE A 224 -18.03 -17.27 13.83
N PRO A 225 -18.64 -16.84 14.95
CA PRO A 225 -20.09 -16.66 15.05
C PRO A 225 -20.68 -15.69 14.03
N THR A 226 -19.91 -14.69 13.60
CA THR A 226 -20.41 -13.63 12.70
C THR A 226 -20.80 -14.16 11.32
N ALA A 227 -20.28 -15.33 10.92
CA ALA A 227 -20.68 -16.01 9.69
C ALA A 227 -22.17 -16.37 9.61
N PHE A 228 -22.86 -16.40 10.75
CA PHE A 228 -24.26 -16.80 10.85
C PHE A 228 -25.23 -15.60 10.96
N PHE A 229 -24.71 -14.36 10.95
CA PHE A 229 -25.45 -13.12 11.27
C PHE A 229 -25.78 -12.28 10.02
N ASN A 230 -26.76 -12.73 9.23
CA ASN A 230 -27.18 -12.10 7.97
C ASN A 230 -28.27 -11.04 8.19
N TRP A 231 -27.92 -9.89 8.77
CA TRP A 231 -28.87 -8.79 9.05
C TRP A 231 -28.63 -7.56 8.15
N GLU A 232 -28.24 -7.75 6.90
CA GLU A 232 -28.09 -6.61 5.96
C GLU A 232 -29.43 -6.28 5.28
N GLU A 233 -29.72 -4.99 5.16
CA GLU A 233 -31.00 -4.42 4.77
C GLU A 233 -31.35 -4.71 3.29
N GLY A 234 -32.63 -5.01 3.05
CA GLY A 234 -33.25 -5.04 1.73
C GLY A 234 -34.01 -6.32 1.43
N GLU A 235 -35.34 -6.25 1.56
CA GLU A 235 -36.47 -7.00 0.97
C GLU A 235 -36.19 -8.16 -0.03
N LYS A 236 -35.18 -8.99 0.24
CA LYS A 236 -34.91 -10.23 -0.48
C LYS A 236 -34.94 -11.34 0.56
N THR A 237 -36.10 -11.99 0.62
CA THR A 237 -36.37 -13.22 1.39
C THR A 237 -35.39 -14.37 1.12
N ALA A 238 -34.46 -14.23 0.16
CA ALA A 238 -33.50 -15.25 -0.26
C ALA A 238 -32.38 -15.56 0.78
N TYR A 239 -32.04 -14.62 1.68
CA TYR A 239 -30.94 -14.80 2.63
C TYR A 239 -31.43 -14.81 4.08
N ILE A 240 -31.83 -15.97 4.58
CA ILE A 240 -32.29 -16.13 5.96
C ILE A 240 -31.08 -16.05 6.92
N SER A 241 -31.21 -15.30 8.01
CA SER A 241 -30.23 -15.31 9.11
C SER A 241 -30.46 -16.48 10.06
N ALA A 242 -29.41 -17.22 10.41
CA ALA A 242 -29.51 -18.28 11.43
C ALA A 242 -29.87 -17.68 12.80
N ALA A 243 -29.22 -16.55 13.14
CA ALA A 243 -29.42 -15.84 14.39
C ALA A 243 -30.47 -14.72 14.26
N ASN A 244 -31.28 -14.54 15.30
CA ASN A 244 -31.92 -13.26 15.58
C ASN A 244 -30.95 -12.37 16.37
N LEU A 245 -31.24 -11.08 16.47
CA LEU A 245 -30.39 -10.06 17.14
C LEU A 245 -30.18 -10.33 18.64
N ASP A 246 -31.15 -10.98 19.28
CA ASP A 246 -31.19 -11.32 20.70
C ASP A 246 -30.75 -12.76 21.01
N THR A 247 -30.59 -13.62 19.99
CA THR A 247 -30.15 -15.01 20.20
C THR A 247 -28.77 -15.03 20.87
N PRO A 248 -28.54 -15.88 21.89
CA PRO A 248 -27.23 -16.00 22.53
C PRO A 248 -26.12 -16.33 21.53
N ALA A 249 -25.04 -15.55 21.53
CA ALA A 249 -23.93 -15.70 20.60
C ALA A 249 -23.18 -17.04 20.78
N ILE A 250 -23.21 -17.61 21.98
CA ILE A 250 -22.56 -18.88 22.34
C ILE A 250 -23.00 -20.04 21.42
N CYS A 251 -24.26 -20.02 20.97
CA CYS A 251 -24.84 -21.07 20.11
C CYS A 251 -24.12 -21.21 18.77
N PHE A 252 -23.46 -20.15 18.29
CA PHE A 252 -22.81 -20.10 16.98
C PHE A 252 -21.30 -20.39 17.02
N PHE A 253 -20.74 -20.70 18.21
CA PHE A 253 -19.37 -21.22 18.33
C PHE A 253 -19.25 -22.70 17.97
N SER A 254 -20.32 -23.47 18.22
CA SER A 254 -20.42 -24.83 17.67
C SER A 254 -20.91 -24.73 16.23
N ILE A 255 -20.02 -25.05 15.28
CA ILE A 255 -20.34 -25.03 13.84
C ILE A 255 -21.53 -25.93 13.54
N ASP A 256 -21.62 -27.10 14.18
CA ASP A 256 -22.72 -28.05 13.96
C ASP A 256 -24.06 -27.52 14.48
N CYS A 257 -24.06 -26.88 15.65
CA CYS A 257 -25.26 -26.24 16.20
C CYS A 257 -25.68 -25.05 15.31
N GLY A 258 -24.76 -24.16 14.94
CA GLY A 258 -25.04 -23.04 14.04
C GLY A 258 -25.58 -23.48 12.68
N LYS A 259 -25.03 -24.55 12.10
CA LYS A 259 -25.55 -25.17 10.87
C LYS A 259 -26.93 -25.76 11.07
N ALA A 260 -27.17 -26.48 12.17
CA ALA A 260 -28.48 -27.04 12.47
C ALA A 260 -29.55 -25.95 12.61
N LEU A 261 -29.24 -24.85 13.32
CA LEU A 261 -30.13 -23.68 13.41
C LEU A 261 -30.38 -23.06 12.02
N TYR A 262 -29.33 -22.89 11.22
CA TYR A 262 -29.46 -22.34 9.87
C TYR A 262 -30.36 -23.18 8.98
N TYR A 263 -30.14 -24.50 8.90
CA TYR A 263 -30.93 -25.40 8.07
C TYR A 263 -32.34 -25.67 8.61
N SER A 264 -32.58 -25.45 9.91
CA SER A 264 -33.92 -25.54 10.49
C SER A 264 -34.90 -24.51 9.93
N LYS A 265 -34.39 -23.39 9.40
CA LYS A 265 -35.20 -22.33 8.77
C LYS A 265 -35.47 -22.58 7.28
N GLU A 266 -35.16 -23.78 6.77
CA GLU A 266 -35.33 -24.18 5.37
C GLU A 266 -34.76 -23.15 4.36
N PRO A 267 -33.47 -22.80 4.47
CA PRO A 267 -32.88 -21.75 3.64
C PRO A 267 -32.78 -22.19 2.18
N GLU A 268 -33.09 -21.28 1.27
CA GLU A 268 -32.95 -21.49 -0.18
C GLU A 268 -31.48 -21.61 -0.62
N VAL A 269 -30.54 -21.08 0.19
CA VAL A 269 -29.12 -21.02 -0.11
C VAL A 269 -28.28 -21.68 1.00
N PRO A 270 -27.19 -22.41 0.69
CA PRO A 270 -26.32 -22.96 1.73
C PRO A 270 -25.43 -21.90 2.40
N LEU A 271 -25.01 -22.19 3.63
CA LEU A 271 -24.33 -21.24 4.53
C LEU A 271 -23.09 -20.58 3.94
N SER A 272 -22.26 -21.32 3.20
CA SER A 272 -21.01 -20.80 2.61
C SER A 272 -21.23 -19.70 1.57
N GLN A 273 -22.47 -19.57 1.09
CA GLN A 273 -22.89 -18.58 0.09
C GLN A 273 -23.51 -17.34 0.73
N THR A 274 -23.72 -17.37 2.05
CA THR A 274 -24.33 -16.24 2.74
C THR A 274 -23.36 -15.05 2.78
N PRO A 275 -23.87 -13.82 2.66
CA PRO A 275 -23.02 -12.62 2.73
C PRO A 275 -22.17 -12.58 4.00
N ALA A 276 -22.74 -12.90 5.17
CA ALA A 276 -22.00 -12.83 6.43
C ALA A 276 -20.83 -13.84 6.49
N PHE A 277 -20.97 -15.04 5.92
CA PHE A 277 -19.88 -16.01 5.84
C PHE A 277 -18.72 -15.45 5.00
N ILE A 278 -19.02 -14.86 3.85
CA ILE A 278 -18.00 -14.34 2.94
C ILE A 278 -17.32 -13.10 3.52
N GLU A 279 -18.09 -12.24 4.20
CA GLU A 279 -17.57 -11.07 4.88
C GLU A 279 -16.65 -11.40 6.04
N MET A 280 -16.97 -12.45 6.81
CA MET A 280 -16.10 -13.00 7.83
C MET A 280 -14.75 -13.40 7.21
N LEU A 281 -14.76 -14.14 6.09
CA LEU A 281 -13.54 -14.58 5.40
C LEU A 281 -12.72 -13.41 4.85
N ILE A 282 -13.37 -12.41 4.22
CA ILE A 282 -12.71 -11.20 3.74
C ILE A 282 -12.07 -10.45 4.90
N SER A 283 -12.80 -10.27 6.00
CA SER A 283 -12.34 -9.60 7.20
C SER A 283 -11.10 -10.28 7.77
N GLN A 284 -11.15 -11.59 8.00
CA GLN A 284 -10.01 -12.38 8.49
C GLN A 284 -8.80 -12.28 7.55
N THR A 285 -9.03 -12.32 6.23
CA THR A 285 -7.97 -12.20 5.22
C THR A 285 -7.29 -10.84 5.29
N PHE A 286 -8.06 -9.76 5.44
CA PHE A 286 -7.53 -8.39 5.50
C PHE A 286 -6.60 -8.15 6.68
N ILE A 287 -7.02 -8.52 7.89
CA ILE A 287 -6.20 -8.35 9.10
C ILE A 287 -5.00 -9.30 9.10
N SER A 288 -5.17 -10.54 8.64
CA SER A 288 -4.08 -11.53 8.58
C SER A 288 -3.02 -11.11 7.56
N PHE A 289 -3.43 -10.75 6.35
CA PHE A 289 -2.53 -10.26 5.31
C PHE A 289 -1.82 -8.98 5.76
N GLY A 290 -2.56 -8.03 6.35
CA GLY A 290 -2.02 -6.82 6.93
C GLY A 290 -0.92 -7.14 7.95
N PHE A 291 -1.24 -7.95 8.96
CA PHE A 291 -0.31 -8.31 10.03
C PHE A 291 0.94 -9.03 9.52
N ILE A 292 0.78 -10.03 8.65
CA ILE A 292 1.89 -10.79 8.08
C ILE A 292 2.80 -9.87 7.24
N ALA A 293 2.22 -9.03 6.39
CA ALA A 293 2.99 -8.10 5.56
C ALA A 293 3.83 -7.13 6.40
N ARG A 294 3.26 -6.58 7.48
CA ARG A 294 4.01 -5.70 8.41
C ARG A 294 5.07 -6.43 9.20
N SER A 295 4.76 -7.63 9.68
CA SER A 295 5.69 -8.46 10.44
C SER A 295 6.91 -8.85 9.60
N ILE A 296 6.71 -9.22 8.33
CA ILE A 296 7.80 -9.49 7.38
C ILE A 296 8.65 -8.24 7.16
N LYS A 297 8.04 -7.08 6.92
CA LYS A 297 8.78 -5.82 6.68
C LYS A 297 9.49 -5.28 7.93
N LEU A 298 8.97 -5.57 9.12
CA LEU A 298 9.62 -5.23 10.39
C LEU A 298 10.85 -6.11 10.66
N SER A 299 10.76 -7.40 10.33
CA SER A 299 11.83 -8.37 10.53
C SER A 299 12.84 -8.35 9.39
N MET A 300 14.03 -7.79 9.63
CA MET A 300 15.10 -7.74 8.63
C MET A 300 15.45 -9.13 8.09
N ARG A 301 15.47 -10.16 8.94
CA ARG A 301 15.77 -11.55 8.52
C ARG A 301 14.74 -12.09 7.52
N LEU A 302 13.44 -11.84 7.78
CA LEU A 302 12.37 -12.29 6.90
C LEU A 302 12.34 -11.48 5.61
N SER A 303 12.50 -10.16 5.70
CA SER A 303 12.64 -9.27 4.55
C SER A 303 13.81 -9.68 3.65
N ASP A 304 15.00 -9.97 4.22
CA ASP A 304 16.18 -10.40 3.47
C ASP A 304 15.99 -11.77 2.81
N ARG A 305 15.35 -12.72 3.51
CA ARG A 305 15.00 -14.03 2.94
C ARG A 305 14.03 -13.89 1.78
N LEU A 306 12.96 -13.11 1.95
CA LEU A 306 11.98 -12.86 0.89
C LEU A 306 12.61 -12.13 -0.30
N HIS A 307 13.50 -11.17 -0.04
CA HIS A 307 14.25 -10.51 -1.09
C HIS A 307 15.15 -11.48 -1.86
N ARG A 308 15.98 -12.28 -1.15
CA ARG A 308 16.94 -13.21 -1.78
C ARG A 308 16.28 -14.40 -2.49
N ASN A 309 15.20 -14.94 -1.92
CA ASN A 309 14.59 -16.18 -2.41
C ASN A 309 13.48 -15.93 -3.43
N ILE A 310 12.78 -14.79 -3.36
CA ILE A 310 11.62 -14.52 -4.21
C ILE A 310 11.89 -13.33 -5.13
N ARG A 311 12.20 -12.16 -4.57
CA ARG A 311 12.30 -10.93 -5.38
C ARG A 311 13.49 -10.92 -6.32
N ALA A 312 14.68 -11.25 -5.84
CA ALA A 312 15.90 -11.21 -6.63
C ALA A 312 15.90 -12.23 -7.78
N PRO A 313 15.46 -13.49 -7.57
CA PRO A 313 15.31 -14.44 -8.68
C PRO A 313 14.28 -13.99 -9.70
N LEU A 314 13.12 -13.46 -9.26
CA LEU A 314 12.08 -12.97 -10.16
C LEU A 314 12.56 -11.77 -10.98
N ALA A 315 13.25 -10.81 -10.35
CA ALA A 315 13.84 -9.65 -11.02
C ALA A 315 14.95 -10.07 -12.01
N LYS A 316 15.81 -11.02 -11.63
CA LYS A 316 16.84 -11.58 -12.52
C LYS A 316 16.21 -12.32 -13.69
N PHE A 317 15.14 -13.07 -13.45
CA PHE A 317 14.40 -13.78 -14.49
C PHE A 317 13.78 -12.80 -15.48
N SER A 318 13.03 -11.79 -15.02
CA SER A 318 12.43 -10.77 -15.89
C SER A 318 13.50 -10.02 -16.69
N HIS A 319 14.63 -9.69 -16.05
CA HIS A 319 15.75 -9.01 -16.69
C HIS A 319 16.42 -9.87 -17.76
N ARG A 320 16.67 -11.17 -17.48
CA ARG A 320 17.23 -12.11 -18.46
C ARG A 320 16.30 -12.32 -19.66
N GLN A 321 14.99 -12.39 -19.43
CA GLN A 321 14.02 -12.55 -20.51
C GLN A 321 13.94 -11.29 -21.39
N LEU A 322 13.97 -10.10 -20.78
CA LEU A 322 14.05 -8.83 -21.51
C LEU A 322 15.36 -8.72 -22.31
N GLN A 323 16.50 -9.10 -21.73
CA GLN A 323 17.80 -9.12 -22.44
C GLN A 323 17.83 -10.14 -23.58
N ARG A 324 17.23 -11.33 -23.41
CA ARG A 324 17.09 -12.31 -24.49
C ARG A 324 16.23 -11.78 -25.63
N LEU A 325 15.12 -11.10 -25.30
CA LEU A 325 14.28 -10.44 -26.30
C LEU A 325 15.03 -9.30 -27.01
N GLU A 326 15.84 -8.53 -26.28
CA GLU A 326 16.71 -7.51 -26.86
C GLU A 326 17.67 -8.15 -27.87
N VAL A 327 18.43 -9.17 -27.47
CA VAL A 327 19.39 -9.86 -28.34
C VAL A 327 18.68 -10.52 -29.52
N LEU A 328 17.57 -11.22 -29.34
CA LEU A 328 16.85 -11.86 -30.45
C LEU A 328 16.35 -10.85 -31.49
N LEU A 329 16.05 -9.62 -31.08
CA LEU A 329 15.56 -8.58 -31.98
C LEU A 329 16.64 -7.61 -32.45
N TYR A 330 17.81 -7.56 -31.80
CA TYR A 330 18.94 -6.69 -32.14
C TYR A 330 20.18 -7.44 -32.67
N SER A 331 20.25 -8.78 -32.62
CA SER A 331 21.40 -9.60 -33.07
C SER A 331 21.57 -9.66 -34.60
N ARG A 332 21.32 -8.56 -35.32
CA ARG A 332 21.71 -8.48 -36.73
C ARG A 332 22.01 -7.06 -37.19
N GLY A 333 23.09 -6.51 -36.65
CA GLY A 333 23.68 -5.27 -37.11
C GLY A 333 25.20 -5.34 -37.04
N HIS A 334 25.82 -5.99 -38.03
CA HIS A 334 27.19 -5.72 -38.52
C HIS A 334 27.47 -6.47 -39.84
N THR A 335 26.56 -6.37 -40.83
CA THR A 335 26.94 -6.63 -42.23
C THR A 335 26.28 -5.60 -43.15
N SER A 336 27.15 -4.89 -43.89
CA SER A 336 26.95 -3.59 -44.54
C SER A 336 26.06 -3.58 -45.79
N THR A 337 25.11 -4.51 -45.94
CA THR A 337 24.27 -4.60 -47.15
C THR A 337 22.86 -5.07 -46.78
N ARG A 338 22.04 -4.20 -46.18
CA ARG A 338 20.64 -4.51 -45.87
C ARG A 338 19.68 -3.56 -46.58
N THR A 339 18.75 -4.14 -47.33
CA THR A 339 17.69 -3.41 -48.06
C THR A 339 16.77 -2.65 -47.11
N ASN A 340 16.32 -1.46 -47.52
CA ASN A 340 15.45 -0.55 -46.73
C ASN A 340 14.23 -1.26 -46.13
N ALA A 341 13.60 -2.18 -46.87
CA ALA A 341 12.43 -2.94 -46.43
C ALA A 341 12.67 -3.79 -45.16
N SER A 342 13.88 -4.31 -44.99
CA SER A 342 14.22 -5.15 -43.82
C SER A 342 14.40 -4.35 -42.53
N SER A 343 14.77 -3.06 -42.65
CA SER A 343 14.89 -2.13 -41.52
C SER A 343 13.51 -1.65 -41.04
N ASP A 344 12.59 -1.42 -41.97
CA ASP A 344 11.23 -0.96 -41.68
C ASP A 344 10.42 -2.07 -40.99
N LEU A 345 10.52 -3.32 -41.46
CA LEU A 345 9.90 -4.48 -40.79
C LEU A 345 10.43 -4.70 -39.37
N GLN A 346 11.72 -4.49 -39.14
CA GLN A 346 12.34 -4.62 -37.82
C GLN A 346 11.87 -3.51 -36.86
N SER A 347 11.74 -2.28 -37.36
CA SER A 347 11.17 -1.17 -36.59
C SER A 347 9.68 -1.40 -36.23
N LEU A 348 8.92 -2.00 -37.15
CA LEU A 348 7.51 -2.33 -36.94
C LEU A 348 7.35 -3.47 -35.92
N ARG A 349 8.17 -4.53 -36.01
CA ARG A 349 8.22 -5.63 -35.03
C ARG A 349 8.55 -5.13 -33.63
N TYR A 350 9.52 -4.23 -33.51
CA TYR A 350 9.86 -3.60 -32.24
C TYR A 350 8.67 -2.82 -31.65
N GLY A 351 7.97 -2.04 -32.48
CA GLY A 351 6.78 -1.29 -32.07
C GLY A 351 5.63 -2.18 -31.63
N LEU A 352 5.30 -3.21 -32.40
CA LEU A 352 4.08 -4.02 -32.19
C LEU A 352 4.24 -5.13 -31.14
N ILE A 353 5.45 -5.64 -30.89
CA ILE A 353 5.67 -6.80 -30.01
C ILE A 353 6.40 -6.39 -28.73
N ILE A 354 7.53 -5.67 -28.85
CA ILE A 354 8.37 -5.39 -27.68
C ILE A 354 7.80 -4.32 -26.77
N ARG A 355 7.27 -3.23 -27.32
CA ARG A 355 6.71 -2.16 -26.49
C ARG A 355 5.53 -2.64 -25.63
N PRO A 356 4.57 -3.45 -26.15
CA PRO A 356 3.52 -4.04 -25.32
C PRO A 356 4.01 -4.98 -24.22
N ILE A 357 4.99 -5.84 -24.52
CA ILE A 357 5.59 -6.76 -23.53
C ILE A 357 6.31 -5.94 -22.45
N LEU A 358 7.08 -4.92 -22.85
CA LEU A 358 7.76 -4.02 -21.94
C LEU A 358 6.76 -3.28 -21.04
N ALA A 359 5.67 -2.77 -21.61
CA ALA A 359 4.61 -2.11 -20.86
C ALA A 359 3.98 -3.04 -19.81
N LEU A 360 3.75 -4.30 -20.16
CA LEU A 360 3.23 -5.31 -19.22
C LEU A 360 4.21 -5.59 -18.07
N VAL A 361 5.50 -5.76 -18.37
CA VAL A 361 6.53 -5.98 -17.33
C VAL A 361 6.64 -4.76 -16.41
N ILE A 362 6.64 -3.56 -16.97
CA ILE A 362 6.63 -2.31 -16.20
C ILE A 362 5.39 -2.24 -15.32
N MET A 363 4.22 -2.61 -15.83
CA MET A 363 2.97 -2.59 -15.07
C MET A 363 3.08 -3.47 -13.82
N PHE A 364 3.43 -4.75 -13.98
CA PHE A 364 3.56 -5.68 -12.85
C PHE A 364 4.62 -5.22 -11.86
N ARG A 365 5.76 -4.72 -12.34
CA ARG A 365 6.79 -4.16 -11.48
C ARG A 365 6.28 -2.95 -10.71
N THR A 366 5.56 -2.05 -11.37
CA THR A 366 5.00 -0.84 -10.73
C THR A 366 4.00 -1.20 -9.65
N GLN A 367 3.11 -2.18 -9.90
CA GLN A 367 2.20 -2.68 -8.87
C GLN A 367 2.95 -3.28 -7.69
N ALA A 368 3.95 -4.13 -7.93
CA ALA A 368 4.75 -4.75 -6.87
C ALA A 368 5.52 -3.71 -6.03
N GLU A 369 6.07 -2.66 -6.66
CA GLU A 369 6.69 -1.55 -5.95
C GLU A 369 5.66 -0.73 -5.16
N LEU A 370 4.44 -0.53 -5.69
CA LEU A 370 3.37 0.20 -5.03
C LEU A 370 2.92 -0.53 -3.76
N PHE A 371 2.65 -1.83 -3.83
CA PHE A 371 2.33 -2.64 -2.65
C PHE A 371 3.48 -2.69 -1.62
N ASN A 372 4.73 -2.51 -2.06
CA ASN A 372 5.87 -2.46 -1.17
C ASN A 372 6.14 -1.08 -0.56
N SER A 373 5.60 -0.01 -1.15
CA SER A 373 5.80 1.38 -0.73
C SER A 373 5.09 1.72 0.58
N MET A 374 5.54 2.79 1.24
CA MET A 374 4.86 3.37 2.40
C MET A 374 3.48 3.92 2.00
N LEU A 375 3.34 4.45 0.78
CA LEU A 375 2.04 4.86 0.25
C LEU A 375 1.04 3.71 0.16
N GLY A 376 1.42 2.59 -0.44
CA GLY A 376 0.56 1.41 -0.57
C GLY A 376 0.21 0.81 0.78
N GLU A 377 1.14 0.93 1.73
CA GLU A 377 0.90 0.60 3.13
C GLU A 377 -0.19 1.48 3.78
N ILE A 378 -0.17 2.79 3.56
CA ILE A 378 -1.19 3.72 4.08
C ILE A 378 -2.53 3.47 3.39
N PHE A 379 -2.52 3.25 2.08
CA PHE A 379 -3.71 2.94 1.32
C PHE A 379 -4.39 1.66 1.81
N TRP A 380 -3.62 0.59 2.05
CA TRP A 380 -4.17 -0.65 2.60
C TRP A 380 -4.80 -0.44 3.98
N LEU A 381 -4.22 0.40 4.84
CA LEU A 381 -4.82 0.75 6.13
C LEU A 381 -6.15 1.49 5.96
N TRP A 382 -6.22 2.43 5.03
CA TRP A 382 -7.46 3.15 4.72
C TRP A 382 -8.57 2.19 4.28
N VAL A 383 -8.24 1.21 3.44
CA VAL A 383 -9.17 0.17 2.97
C VAL A 383 -9.70 -0.67 4.15
N ILE A 384 -8.82 -1.16 5.03
CA ILE A 384 -9.21 -1.93 6.22
C ILE A 384 -10.08 -1.09 7.17
N LEU A 385 -9.75 0.19 7.33
CA LEU A 385 -10.44 1.10 8.22
C LEU A 385 -11.85 1.44 7.70
N LEU A 386 -12.01 1.67 6.40
CA LEU A 386 -13.34 1.83 5.78
C LEU A 386 -14.18 0.56 5.89
N TRP A 387 -13.58 -0.61 5.62
CA TRP A 387 -14.25 -1.90 5.76
C TRP A 387 -14.76 -2.16 7.18
N GLY A 388 -13.94 -1.91 8.20
CA GLY A 388 -14.38 -2.03 9.59
C GLY A 388 -15.48 -1.02 9.96
N THR A 389 -15.39 0.19 9.41
CA THR A 389 -16.39 1.25 9.67
C THR A 389 -17.74 0.90 9.06
N SER A 390 -17.79 0.36 7.84
CA SER A 390 -19.06 -0.06 7.24
C SER A 390 -19.72 -1.17 8.04
N LYS A 391 -18.95 -2.16 8.52
CA LYS A 391 -19.48 -3.28 9.31
C LYS A 391 -19.98 -2.87 10.68
N LEU A 392 -19.26 -1.96 11.34
CA LEU A 392 -19.69 -1.40 12.62
C LEU A 392 -20.93 -0.51 12.44
N ALA A 393 -20.98 0.32 11.40
CA ALA A 393 -22.14 1.16 11.10
C ALA A 393 -23.42 0.34 10.86
N ILE A 394 -23.31 -0.77 10.13
CA ILE A 394 -24.43 -1.71 9.93
C ILE A 394 -24.86 -2.34 11.25
N ALA A 395 -23.92 -2.72 12.13
CA ALA A 395 -24.27 -3.27 13.44
C ALA A 395 -24.98 -2.23 14.33
N SER A 396 -24.48 -0.98 14.37
CA SER A 396 -25.10 0.11 15.11
C SER A 396 -26.48 0.50 14.55
N TYR A 397 -26.68 0.42 13.23
CA TYR A 397 -27.98 0.64 12.63
C TYR A 397 -29.00 -0.43 13.07
N ASN A 398 -28.61 -1.71 13.01
CA ASN A 398 -29.45 -2.82 13.47
C ASN A 398 -29.84 -2.70 14.95
N GLU A 399 -28.92 -2.22 15.79
CA GLU A 399 -29.20 -1.92 17.20
C GLU A 399 -30.24 -0.82 17.38
N TRP A 400 -30.09 0.27 16.62
CA TRP A 400 -31.01 1.40 16.66
C TRP A 400 -32.42 0.99 16.20
N GLU A 401 -32.52 0.23 15.10
CA GLU A 401 -33.80 -0.26 14.57
C GLU A 401 -34.50 -1.22 15.54
N PHE A 402 -33.74 -2.15 16.14
CA PHE A 402 -34.27 -3.09 17.13
C PHE A 402 -34.71 -2.41 18.43
N SER A 403 -33.97 -1.41 18.91
CA SER A 403 -34.34 -0.66 20.11
C SER A 403 -35.62 0.16 19.88
N SER A 404 -35.77 0.75 18.70
CA SER A 404 -36.92 1.58 18.33
C SER A 404 -38.23 0.79 18.20
N THR A 405 -38.17 -0.51 17.92
CA THR A 405 -39.35 -1.36 17.75
C THR A 405 -39.90 -1.94 19.05
N LYS A 406 -39.12 -1.97 20.14
CA LYS A 406 -39.54 -2.54 21.44
C LYS A 406 -39.90 -1.50 22.52
N ASP A 407 -40.05 -0.21 22.18
CA ASP A 407 -40.30 0.89 23.13
C ASP A 407 -39.32 0.92 24.34
N HIS A 408 -38.13 0.33 24.18
CA HIS A 408 -37.07 0.37 25.17
C HIS A 408 -36.20 1.60 24.91
N VAL A 409 -35.95 2.40 25.94
CA VAL A 409 -34.91 3.45 25.90
C VAL A 409 -33.61 2.76 25.51
N SER A 410 -32.97 3.20 24.43
CA SER A 410 -31.67 2.64 24.03
C SER A 410 -30.69 2.82 25.20
N PRO A 411 -30.25 1.74 25.86
CA PRO A 411 -29.33 1.84 26.99
C PRO A 411 -27.93 2.28 26.54
N SER A 412 -27.67 2.35 25.23
CA SER A 412 -26.47 2.96 24.65
C SER A 412 -26.27 4.44 25.00
N ASP A 413 -27.32 5.15 25.43
CA ASP A 413 -27.27 6.57 25.83
C ASP A 413 -26.81 6.78 27.30
N GLN A 414 -26.81 5.74 28.13
CA GLN A 414 -26.43 5.86 29.54
C GLN A 414 -24.92 5.79 29.70
N TRP A 415 -24.27 6.83 30.24
CA TRP A 415 -22.82 6.87 30.42
C TRP A 415 -22.39 6.14 31.69
N GLU A 416 -21.82 4.96 31.53
CA GLU A 416 -21.24 4.15 32.61
C GLU A 416 -19.70 4.13 32.57
N PHE A 417 -19.05 3.48 33.55
CA PHE A 417 -17.59 3.50 33.70
C PHE A 417 -16.87 2.97 32.45
N GLY A 418 -17.38 1.88 31.85
CA GLY A 418 -16.88 1.26 30.64
C GLY A 418 -16.95 2.16 29.41
N GLN A 419 -17.83 3.15 29.39
CA GLN A 419 -17.90 4.15 28.32
C GLN A 419 -16.98 5.35 28.53
N VAL A 420 -16.83 5.82 29.78
CA VAL A 420 -15.98 6.97 30.11
C VAL A 420 -14.49 6.61 29.95
N LEU A 421 -14.08 5.41 30.37
CA LEU A 421 -12.68 5.01 30.39
C LEU A 421 -12.02 5.04 28.99
N PRO A 422 -12.58 4.46 27.92
CA PRO A 422 -12.00 4.53 26.57
C PRO A 422 -11.85 5.95 26.03
N VAL A 423 -12.79 6.85 26.35
CA VAL A 423 -12.73 8.25 25.95
C VAL A 423 -11.59 8.97 26.69
N LEU A 424 -11.42 8.73 27.99
CA LEU A 424 -10.30 9.31 28.75
C LEU A 424 -8.93 8.77 28.28
N LEU A 425 -8.85 7.48 27.92
CA LEU A 425 -7.63 6.88 27.36
C LEU A 425 -7.23 7.53 26.03
N LEU A 426 -8.19 8.10 25.27
CA LEU A 426 -7.92 8.85 24.04
C LEU A 426 -7.25 10.21 24.32
N VAL A 427 -7.50 10.82 25.49
CA VAL A 427 -7.00 12.15 25.83
C VAL A 427 -5.47 12.15 26.05
N ALA A 428 -4.93 11.11 26.69
CA ALA A 428 -3.50 11.06 27.01
C ALA A 428 -2.58 11.14 25.77
N PRO A 429 -2.83 10.40 24.67
CA PRO A 429 -2.12 10.58 23.40
C PRO A 429 -2.23 12.00 22.83
N LEU A 430 -3.40 12.64 22.89
CA LEU A 430 -3.62 13.99 22.38
C LEU A 430 -2.81 15.04 23.15
N ILE A 431 -2.71 14.90 24.48
CA ILE A 431 -1.86 15.76 25.30
C ILE A 431 -0.39 15.61 24.89
N THR A 432 0.09 14.37 24.69
CA THR A 432 1.49 14.14 24.28
C THR A 432 1.81 14.65 22.88
N LEU A 433 0.80 14.78 22.01
CA LEU A 433 0.94 15.33 20.66
C LEU A 433 1.22 16.84 20.70
N LEU A 434 0.64 17.57 21.65
CA LEU A 434 0.78 19.02 21.77
C LEU A 434 2.12 19.44 22.40
N GLY A 435 2.69 18.61 23.28
CA GLY A 435 3.93 18.92 24.02
C GLY A 435 5.09 19.45 23.15
N PRO A 436 5.45 18.81 22.03
CA PRO A 436 6.53 19.27 21.14
C PRO A 436 6.27 20.60 20.43
N PHE A 437 5.01 21.03 20.31
CA PHE A 437 4.63 22.28 19.64
C PHE A 437 4.39 23.44 20.61
N VAL A 438 4.14 23.13 21.88
CA VAL A 438 3.95 24.11 22.96
C VAL A 438 5.28 24.44 23.66
N SER A 439 6.25 23.53 23.62
CA SER A 439 7.58 23.76 24.22
C SER A 439 8.42 24.64 23.30
N GLU A 440 8.76 25.84 23.76
CA GLU A 440 9.73 26.74 23.11
C GLU A 440 11.04 25.98 22.84
N PRO A 441 11.69 26.15 21.67
CA PRO A 441 12.86 25.36 21.32
C PRO A 441 13.99 25.59 22.32
N ALA A 442 14.20 24.63 23.21
CA ALA A 442 15.36 24.62 24.07
C ALA A 442 16.62 24.61 23.18
N HIS A 443 17.55 25.52 23.48
CA HIS A 443 18.86 25.62 22.87
C HIS A 443 19.51 24.22 22.76
N PRO A 444 20.15 23.87 21.63
CA PRO A 444 20.71 22.54 21.42
C PRO A 444 22.04 22.40 22.18
N ASP A 445 21.95 22.30 23.51
CA ASP A 445 23.05 21.84 24.35
C ASP A 445 22.71 20.47 24.93
N CYS A 446 23.37 19.46 24.37
CA CYS A 446 23.75 18.20 24.99
C CYS A 446 22.72 17.50 25.91
N GLN A 447 22.00 16.50 25.38
CA GLN A 447 21.53 15.38 26.19
C GLN A 447 22.04 14.06 25.62
N ILE A 448 23.26 13.72 25.99
CA ILE A 448 23.65 12.33 26.23
C ILE A 448 23.43 12.11 27.73
N GLN A 449 22.33 11.45 28.11
CA GLN A 449 22.27 10.76 29.40
C GLN A 449 21.20 9.68 29.38
N GLY A 450 21.64 8.47 29.71
CA GLY A 450 20.87 7.23 29.67
C GLY A 450 21.77 5.98 29.59
N MET A 451 22.92 5.99 30.28
CA MET A 451 23.56 4.77 30.75
C MET A 451 23.80 4.94 32.25
N GLU A 452 23.10 4.11 33.00
CA GLU A 452 23.15 3.94 34.43
C GLU A 452 24.60 3.64 34.87
N GLN A 453 25.15 4.50 35.71
CA GLN A 453 26.45 4.32 36.36
C GLN A 453 26.30 3.37 37.55
N THR A 454 27.06 2.29 37.55
CA THR A 454 27.46 1.60 38.78
C THR A 454 28.70 2.31 39.35
N GLN A 455 28.53 2.87 40.55
CA GLN A 455 29.54 3.36 41.51
C GLN A 455 30.69 2.34 41.74
N VAL A 456 31.94 2.61 42.17
CA VAL A 456 32.61 3.66 42.98
C VAL A 456 34.14 3.41 42.87
N SER A 457 34.97 4.45 42.89
CA SER A 457 36.06 4.72 43.88
C SER A 457 37.18 5.63 43.35
N ASP A 458 37.52 6.61 44.20
CA ASP A 458 38.46 7.70 44.05
C ASP A 458 39.94 7.31 43.89
N HIS A 459 40.73 8.16 43.22
CA HIS A 459 41.81 8.91 43.88
C HIS A 459 42.58 9.86 42.94
N ASN A 460 42.92 11.03 43.50
CA ASN A 460 43.99 11.97 43.18
C ASN A 460 43.67 13.14 42.23
N ALA A 461 43.20 14.22 42.85
CA ALA A 461 43.34 15.60 42.39
C ALA A 461 44.72 16.18 42.73
N LEU A 462 45.21 17.11 41.91
CA LEU A 462 46.05 18.29 42.24
C LEU A 462 46.03 19.24 41.01
N PRO A 463 46.30 20.57 41.18
CA PRO A 463 45.49 21.62 40.59
C PRO A 463 46.19 22.39 39.45
N ALA A 464 45.38 23.09 38.66
CA ALA A 464 45.84 24.02 37.63
C ALA A 464 46.49 25.28 38.23
N PRO A 465 47.44 25.93 37.52
CA PRO A 465 47.74 27.33 37.71
C PRO A 465 47.15 28.22 36.61
N GLU A 466 46.86 29.44 37.03
CA GLU A 466 46.21 30.58 36.37
C GLU A 466 47.08 31.30 35.28
N PRO A 467 46.50 32.29 34.56
CA PRO A 467 46.91 32.67 33.20
C PRO A 467 47.91 33.83 33.13
N GLY A 468 48.73 33.84 32.07
CA GLY A 468 49.66 34.93 31.75
C GLY A 468 49.76 35.19 30.24
N GLN A 469 49.66 36.47 29.87
CA GLN A 469 49.48 37.02 28.53
C GLN A 469 50.76 37.05 27.63
N VAL A 470 50.50 37.29 26.32
CA VAL A 470 51.28 38.08 25.34
C VAL A 470 51.96 37.34 24.17
N GLN A 471 51.28 37.46 23.01
CA GLN A 471 51.71 37.77 21.63
C GLN A 471 52.85 36.99 20.92
N ARG A 472 52.43 36.40 19.78
CA ARG A 472 52.82 36.70 18.37
C ARG A 472 53.47 35.56 17.57
N ALA A 473 52.79 35.28 16.46
CA ALA A 473 53.27 34.85 15.14
C ALA A 473 53.52 33.35 14.86
N GLU A 474 52.89 32.96 13.75
CA GLU A 474 53.26 31.92 12.78
C GLU A 474 52.83 30.46 13.00
N GLY A 475 52.08 29.95 12.00
CA GLY A 475 51.85 28.51 11.79
C GLY A 475 50.37 28.09 11.71
N ARG A 476 49.71 28.28 10.56
CA ARG A 476 48.49 27.52 10.21
C ARG A 476 48.85 26.04 9.99
N PRO A 477 48.02 25.09 10.46
CA PRO A 477 47.78 23.88 9.70
C PRO A 477 46.29 23.60 9.49
N ASN A 478 45.87 23.78 8.25
CA ASN A 478 45.00 22.93 7.44
C ASN A 478 44.01 21.99 8.16
N SER A 479 42.75 22.41 8.22
CA SER A 479 41.60 21.50 8.27
C SER A 479 41.40 20.89 6.88
N MET A 480 41.62 19.59 6.78
CA MET A 480 41.41 18.80 5.57
C MET A 480 39.91 18.52 5.41
N ALA A 481 39.22 19.42 4.71
CA ALA A 481 37.86 19.19 4.24
C ALA A 481 37.88 18.10 3.15
N ILE A 482 37.15 17.01 3.39
CA ILE A 482 36.90 15.96 2.40
C ILE A 482 35.83 16.48 1.43
N PRO A 483 36.13 16.66 0.12
CA PRO A 483 35.12 17.11 -0.83
C PRO A 483 34.18 15.94 -1.14
N LEU A 484 32.89 16.13 -0.86
CA LEU A 484 31.81 15.34 -1.43
C LEU A 484 31.89 15.44 -2.95
N LEU A 485 32.05 14.28 -3.60
CA LEU A 485 32.05 14.09 -5.05
C LEU A 485 30.87 14.82 -5.70
N ALA A 486 31.17 16.00 -6.23
CA ALA A 486 30.31 16.74 -7.10
C ALA A 486 30.13 15.95 -8.40
N ARG A 487 28.85 15.72 -8.71
CA ARG A 487 28.26 15.39 -10.00
C ARG A 487 29.10 15.99 -11.14
N GLY A 488 29.73 15.11 -11.93
CA GLY A 488 30.52 15.50 -13.10
C GLY A 488 29.68 16.29 -14.09
N ALA A 489 29.95 17.59 -14.17
CA ALA A 489 29.56 18.44 -15.28
C ALA A 489 30.65 18.31 -16.35
N SER A 490 30.35 17.65 -17.46
CA SER A 490 31.19 17.71 -18.65
C SER A 490 30.97 19.04 -19.33
N HIS A 491 31.96 19.92 -19.20
CA HIS A 491 32.24 21.00 -20.13
C HIS A 491 32.63 20.41 -21.49
N GLU A 492 31.91 20.76 -22.55
CA GLU A 492 32.50 20.84 -23.89
C GLU A 492 32.37 22.28 -24.38
N ALA A 493 33.52 22.95 -24.42
CA ALA A 493 33.71 24.25 -25.02
C ALA A 493 33.81 24.11 -26.55
N GLY A 494 33.34 25.14 -27.25
CA GLY A 494 33.13 25.12 -28.69
C GLY A 494 34.41 25.01 -29.52
N GLN A 495 34.28 24.28 -30.62
CA GLN A 495 35.09 24.41 -31.82
C GLN A 495 34.16 24.56 -33.01
N ARG A 496 34.13 25.78 -33.57
CA ARG A 496 33.63 26.05 -34.92
C ARG A 496 34.68 25.51 -35.89
N GLY A 497 34.32 24.47 -36.62
CA GLY A 497 35.03 23.97 -37.80
C GLY A 497 34.00 23.26 -38.66
N ALA A 498 33.80 23.75 -39.88
CA ALA A 498 32.92 23.16 -40.87
C ALA A 498 33.40 21.75 -41.21
N ASP A 499 32.50 20.77 -41.26
CA ASP A 499 32.56 19.65 -42.20
C ASP A 499 31.20 18.92 -42.25
N ASP A 500 30.77 18.70 -43.48
CA ASP A 500 29.48 18.24 -43.95
C ASP A 500 29.40 16.71 -43.93
N HIS A 501 29.00 16.09 -42.80
CA HIS A 501 28.72 14.65 -42.69
C HIS A 501 27.53 14.41 -41.75
N GLY A 502 26.32 14.62 -42.27
CA GLY A 502 25.11 14.77 -41.48
C GLY A 502 23.98 13.77 -41.73
N ASP A 503 24.19 12.55 -42.26
CA ASP A 503 23.02 11.76 -42.73
C ASP A 503 22.83 10.33 -42.22
N HIS A 504 23.79 9.70 -41.54
CA HIS A 504 23.54 8.39 -40.88
C HIS A 504 22.88 8.51 -39.49
N VAL A 505 22.92 9.69 -38.87
CA VAL A 505 22.64 9.86 -37.43
C VAL A 505 21.14 9.80 -37.08
N ASN A 506 20.22 10.02 -38.02
CA ASN A 506 18.81 10.22 -37.67
C ASN A 506 17.93 8.96 -37.58
N THR A 507 18.23 7.91 -38.34
CA THR A 507 17.58 6.58 -38.18
C THR A 507 18.13 5.84 -36.97
N ASP A 508 19.44 5.94 -36.75
CA ASP A 508 20.09 5.42 -35.54
C ASP A 508 19.51 6.10 -34.29
N ARG A 509 19.24 7.41 -34.31
CA ARG A 509 18.62 8.10 -33.16
C ARG A 509 17.25 7.57 -32.74
N ALA A 510 16.39 7.08 -33.64
CA ALA A 510 15.07 6.53 -33.25
C ALA A 510 15.20 5.11 -32.67
N PHE A 511 16.16 4.35 -33.20
CA PHE A 511 16.52 3.00 -32.78
C PHE A 511 17.33 2.97 -31.47
N GLU A 512 18.27 3.89 -31.30
CA GLU A 512 19.01 4.16 -30.06
C GLU A 512 18.08 4.68 -28.96
N ARG A 513 17.05 5.47 -29.28
CA ARG A 513 16.06 5.90 -28.28
C ARG A 513 15.18 4.75 -27.77
N GLY A 514 14.82 3.80 -28.64
CA GLY A 514 14.21 2.54 -28.22
C GLY A 514 15.14 1.71 -27.31
N ARG A 515 16.44 1.74 -27.57
CA ARG A 515 17.48 1.13 -26.74
C ARG A 515 17.56 1.79 -25.35
N ILE A 516 17.41 3.11 -25.24
CA ILE A 516 17.39 3.83 -23.96
C ILE A 516 16.17 3.43 -23.11
N GLY A 517 14.99 3.26 -23.71
CA GLY A 517 13.78 2.80 -23.00
C GLY A 517 13.91 1.38 -22.44
N LEU A 518 14.54 0.47 -23.19
CA LEU A 518 14.78 -0.91 -22.76
C LEU A 518 15.93 -0.98 -21.74
N SER A 519 17.04 -0.27 -21.99
CA SER A 519 18.20 -0.19 -21.09
C SER A 519 17.86 0.47 -19.74
N SER A 520 17.00 1.49 -19.71
CA SER A 520 16.50 2.10 -18.47
C SER A 520 15.54 1.19 -17.69
N ALA A 521 14.68 0.42 -18.38
CA ALA A 521 13.86 -0.62 -17.77
C ALA A 521 14.69 -1.77 -17.18
N VAL A 522 15.78 -2.13 -17.88
CA VAL A 522 16.75 -3.16 -17.51
C VAL A 522 17.61 -2.69 -16.31
N SER A 523 18.10 -1.45 -16.29
CA SER A 523 18.94 -0.89 -15.22
C SER A 523 18.19 -0.53 -13.93
N GLY A 524 16.86 -0.47 -13.94
CA GLY A 524 16.06 -0.12 -12.76
C GLY A 524 15.92 1.39 -12.51
N GLU A 525 16.58 2.23 -13.33
CA GLU A 525 16.44 3.69 -13.35
C GLU A 525 15.19 4.17 -14.10
N TYR A 526 14.35 3.23 -14.52
CA TYR A 526 13.10 3.49 -15.23
C TYR A 526 12.24 4.58 -14.57
N TYR A 527 12.17 4.60 -13.25
CA TYR A 527 11.40 5.61 -12.54
C TYR A 527 12.03 6.99 -12.75
N SER A 528 13.30 7.24 -12.37
CA SER A 528 13.88 8.59 -12.38
C SER A 528 13.68 9.36 -13.70
N ASN A 529 13.69 8.66 -14.84
CA ASN A 529 13.58 9.27 -16.16
C ASN A 529 12.15 9.43 -16.71
N MET A 530 11.12 8.84 -16.08
CA MET A 530 9.75 8.83 -16.62
C MET A 530 8.80 9.67 -15.78
N GLU A 531 8.60 10.90 -16.22
CA GLU A 531 7.71 11.88 -15.56
C GLU A 531 6.22 11.61 -15.83
N TRP A 532 5.88 11.00 -16.96
CA TRP A 532 4.51 10.56 -17.29
C TRP A 532 3.97 9.45 -16.36
N MET A 533 4.86 8.82 -15.59
CA MET A 533 4.50 7.77 -14.61
C MET A 533 3.59 8.29 -13.50
N LEU A 534 3.72 9.56 -13.13
CA LEU A 534 2.94 10.14 -12.03
C LEU A 534 1.42 10.21 -12.34
N PRO A 535 0.99 10.73 -13.51
CA PRO A 535 -0.41 10.62 -13.94
C PRO A 535 -0.95 9.18 -13.93
N TYR A 536 -0.15 8.21 -14.36
CA TYR A 536 -0.52 6.80 -14.30
C TYR A 536 -0.74 6.34 -12.85
N LEU A 537 0.25 6.56 -11.96
CA LEU A 537 0.15 6.18 -10.55
C LEU A 537 -1.09 6.80 -9.88
N ALA A 538 -1.35 8.09 -10.11
CA ALA A 538 -2.50 8.76 -9.51
C ALA A 538 -3.84 8.26 -10.05
N SER A 539 -3.98 8.10 -11.37
CA SER A 539 -5.20 7.57 -11.98
C SER A 539 -5.45 6.12 -11.58
N SER A 540 -4.41 5.28 -11.57
CA SER A 540 -4.51 3.90 -11.08
C SER A 540 -4.89 3.84 -9.61
N PHE A 541 -4.39 4.74 -8.76
CA PHE A 541 -4.76 4.79 -7.34
C PHE A 541 -6.25 5.09 -7.13
N VAL A 542 -6.76 6.12 -7.82
CA VAL A 542 -8.20 6.47 -7.80
C VAL A 542 -9.04 5.29 -8.27
N ILE A 543 -8.58 4.63 -9.33
CA ILE A 543 -9.30 3.49 -9.91
C ILE A 543 -9.26 2.28 -9.00
N ILE A 544 -8.14 1.97 -8.35
CA ILE A 544 -8.10 0.92 -7.33
C ILE A 544 -9.09 1.26 -6.21
N ALA A 545 -9.17 2.51 -5.76
CA ALA A 545 -10.11 2.91 -4.72
C ALA A 545 -11.58 2.73 -5.16
N VAL A 546 -11.92 3.12 -6.39
CA VAL A 546 -13.24 2.87 -7.00
C VAL A 546 -13.51 1.37 -7.07
N HIS A 547 -12.54 0.59 -7.56
CA HIS A 547 -12.66 -0.86 -7.62
C HIS A 547 -12.89 -1.47 -6.26
N ILE A 548 -12.13 -1.07 -5.24
CA ILE A 548 -12.31 -1.56 -3.87
C ILE A 548 -13.69 -1.19 -3.32
N PHE A 549 -14.15 0.05 -3.52
CA PHE A 549 -15.48 0.49 -3.10
C PHE A 549 -16.61 -0.37 -3.70
N PHE A 550 -16.54 -0.65 -5.00
CA PHE A 550 -17.52 -1.53 -5.65
C PHE A 550 -17.28 -3.01 -5.37
N LEU A 551 -16.02 -3.45 -5.23
CA LEU A 551 -15.68 -4.81 -4.80
C LEU A 551 -16.25 -5.07 -3.41
N PHE A 552 -16.28 -4.10 -2.50
CA PHE A 552 -16.97 -4.26 -1.22
C PHE A 552 -18.47 -4.50 -1.34
N ARG A 553 -19.08 -4.01 -2.42
CA ARG A 553 -20.49 -4.28 -2.75
C ARG A 553 -20.70 -5.64 -3.44
N TYR A 554 -19.71 -6.16 -4.17
CA TYR A 554 -19.85 -7.35 -5.03
C TYR A 554 -19.01 -8.58 -4.61
N ALA A 555 -18.11 -8.46 -3.63
CA ALA A 555 -17.20 -9.53 -3.23
C ALA A 555 -17.94 -10.70 -2.56
N THR A 556 -19.07 -10.43 -1.92
CA THR A 556 -20.03 -11.42 -1.42
C THR A 556 -20.51 -12.35 -2.55
N ASP A 557 -20.82 -11.85 -3.73
CA ASP A 557 -21.34 -12.69 -4.82
C ASP A 557 -20.27 -13.53 -5.53
N THR A 558 -18.98 -13.19 -5.39
CA THR A 558 -17.89 -13.81 -6.18
C THR A 558 -17.21 -14.97 -5.45
N PHE A 559 -16.90 -14.82 -4.16
CA PHE A 559 -16.30 -15.91 -3.38
C PHE A 559 -17.20 -17.13 -3.31
N TYR A 560 -18.51 -16.87 -3.37
CA TYR A 560 -19.56 -17.86 -3.47
C TYR A 560 -19.24 -18.98 -4.49
N SER A 561 -18.92 -18.65 -5.75
CA SER A 561 -18.88 -19.68 -6.79
C SER A 561 -17.50 -20.06 -7.32
N LEU A 562 -16.44 -19.44 -6.78
CA LEU A 562 -15.10 -20.05 -6.78
C LEU A 562 -15.00 -21.25 -5.82
N TYR A 563 -15.78 -21.23 -4.72
CA TYR A 563 -15.78 -22.29 -3.70
C TYR A 563 -16.57 -23.54 -4.14
N LEU A 564 -17.72 -23.38 -4.81
CA LEU A 564 -18.49 -24.49 -5.41
C LEU A 564 -17.66 -25.37 -6.38
N TYR A 565 -16.60 -24.81 -6.97
CA TYR A 565 -15.72 -25.52 -7.90
C TYR A 565 -14.64 -26.36 -7.21
N LEU A 566 -14.26 -26.02 -5.97
CA LEU A 566 -13.12 -26.63 -5.28
C LEU A 566 -13.48 -27.77 -4.33
N GLU A 567 -14.76 -28.00 -4.01
CA GLU A 567 -15.15 -28.96 -2.96
C GLU A 567 -16.23 -29.99 -3.36
N ILE A 568 -16.52 -30.19 -4.65
CA ILE A 568 -17.46 -31.25 -5.09
C ILE A 568 -16.69 -32.38 -5.80
N PRO A 569 -16.51 -33.55 -5.16
CA PRO A 569 -16.44 -34.81 -5.89
C PRO A 569 -17.85 -35.07 -6.45
N GLU A 570 -17.94 -35.23 -7.77
CA GLU A 570 -19.19 -35.34 -8.54
C GLU A 570 -20.30 -36.19 -7.89
N PRO A 571 -21.57 -35.76 -8.07
CA PRO A 571 -22.65 -36.70 -8.31
C PRO A 571 -23.26 -36.50 -9.71
N GLU A 572 -23.33 -37.60 -10.45
CA GLU A 572 -23.70 -37.79 -11.87
C GLU A 572 -25.03 -37.19 -12.39
N TRP A 573 -25.81 -36.40 -11.63
CA TRP A 573 -27.21 -36.12 -12.00
C TRP A 573 -27.71 -34.68 -11.85
N VAL A 574 -26.82 -33.67 -11.73
CA VAL A 574 -27.24 -32.25 -11.67
C VAL A 574 -26.67 -31.46 -12.86
N TYR A 575 -27.57 -31.20 -13.83
CA TYR A 575 -27.47 -30.35 -15.03
C TYR A 575 -26.43 -30.67 -16.13
N PRO A 576 -26.84 -31.13 -17.34
CA PRO A 576 -25.96 -31.33 -18.49
C PRO A 576 -25.54 -30.07 -19.26
N TYR A 577 -25.87 -28.86 -18.78
CA TYR A 577 -25.67 -27.60 -19.52
C TYR A 577 -25.04 -26.50 -18.65
N TRP A 578 -24.02 -26.81 -17.87
CA TRP A 578 -23.28 -25.79 -17.15
C TRP A 578 -21.91 -25.56 -17.77
N ASN A 579 -21.82 -24.53 -18.59
CA ASN A 579 -20.60 -24.10 -19.26
C ASN A 579 -19.93 -23.04 -18.36
N PRO A 580 -18.62 -23.13 -18.02
CA PRO A 580 -17.91 -22.13 -17.21
C PRO A 580 -18.04 -20.69 -17.74
N SER A 581 -18.39 -20.54 -19.03
CA SER A 581 -18.75 -19.27 -19.64
C SER A 581 -19.94 -18.60 -18.94
N ASP A 582 -20.99 -19.34 -18.59
CA ASP A 582 -22.23 -18.75 -18.09
C ASP A 582 -22.03 -18.15 -16.69
N TYR A 583 -21.10 -18.72 -15.91
CA TYR A 583 -20.71 -18.21 -14.60
C TYR A 583 -19.91 -16.90 -14.66
N MET A 584 -19.00 -16.75 -15.64
CA MET A 584 -18.34 -15.46 -15.90
C MET A 584 -19.35 -14.34 -16.20
N PHE A 585 -20.59 -14.67 -16.57
CA PHE A 585 -21.62 -13.71 -16.96
C PHE A 585 -22.74 -13.50 -15.89
N THR A 586 -22.55 -13.98 -14.64
CA THR A 586 -23.42 -13.71 -13.44
C THR A 586 -22.82 -12.66 -12.48
N GLN A 587 -23.49 -12.20 -11.41
CA GLN A 587 -23.01 -11.07 -10.56
C GLN A 587 -21.55 -11.21 -10.03
N GLY A 588 -21.03 -12.43 -9.82
CA GLY A 588 -19.61 -12.68 -9.51
C GLY A 588 -18.61 -12.38 -10.65
N GLY A 589 -19.06 -12.30 -11.90
CA GLY A 589 -18.25 -11.93 -13.06
C GLY A 589 -17.72 -10.49 -13.02
N VAL A 590 -18.34 -9.60 -12.22
CA VAL A 590 -17.84 -8.23 -12.01
C VAL A 590 -16.45 -8.26 -11.37
N PHE A 591 -16.19 -9.13 -10.40
CA PHE A 591 -14.87 -9.28 -9.78
C PHE A 591 -13.81 -9.74 -10.79
N TYR A 592 -14.13 -10.73 -11.62
CA TYR A 592 -13.23 -11.19 -12.68
C TYR A 592 -12.98 -10.09 -13.72
N LEU A 593 -14.02 -9.30 -14.04
CA LEU A 593 -13.89 -8.10 -14.84
C LEU A 593 -12.94 -7.11 -14.19
N VAL A 594 -13.06 -6.80 -12.89
CA VAL A 594 -12.13 -5.92 -12.16
C VAL A 594 -10.69 -6.43 -12.26
N ILE A 595 -10.47 -7.72 -12.01
CA ILE A 595 -9.14 -8.34 -12.08
C ILE A 595 -8.56 -8.29 -13.49
N LEU A 596 -9.38 -8.40 -14.53
CA LEU A 596 -8.93 -8.38 -15.93
C LEU A 596 -8.77 -6.95 -16.49
N THR A 597 -9.67 -6.05 -16.11
CA THR A 597 -9.77 -4.67 -16.63
C THR A 597 -8.71 -3.76 -16.06
N TYR A 598 -8.39 -3.89 -14.77
CA TYR A 598 -7.40 -3.03 -14.14
C TYR A 598 -6.00 -3.22 -14.77
N PRO A 599 -5.48 -4.45 -14.95
CA PRO A 599 -4.21 -4.67 -15.64
C PRO A 599 -4.24 -4.22 -17.11
N SER A 600 -5.35 -4.41 -17.81
CA SER A 600 -5.46 -4.03 -19.23
C SER A 600 -5.49 -2.50 -19.42
N ALA A 601 -6.26 -1.77 -18.62
CA ALA A 601 -6.24 -0.31 -18.59
C ALA A 601 -4.85 0.21 -18.21
N GLY A 602 -4.21 -0.40 -17.20
CA GLY A 602 -2.88 -0.01 -16.76
C GLY A 602 -1.80 -0.26 -17.82
N GLN A 603 -1.84 -1.41 -18.49
CA GLN A 603 -0.95 -1.73 -19.60
C GLN A 603 -1.13 -0.74 -20.76
N ALA A 604 -2.36 -0.39 -21.11
CA ALA A 604 -2.64 0.55 -22.21
C ALA A 604 -2.04 1.95 -21.94
N ILE A 605 -2.15 2.45 -20.70
CA ILE A 605 -1.60 3.77 -20.35
C ILE A 605 -0.07 3.74 -20.26
N ILE A 606 0.51 2.67 -19.73
CA ILE A 606 1.97 2.50 -19.72
C ILE A 606 2.49 2.40 -21.16
N LEU A 607 1.79 1.67 -22.03
CA LEU A 607 2.13 1.59 -23.45
C LEU A 607 2.07 2.98 -24.10
N LEU A 608 1.00 3.75 -23.85
CA LEU A 608 0.90 5.13 -24.30
C LEU A 608 2.10 5.95 -23.81
N GLY A 609 2.41 5.91 -22.52
CA GLY A 609 3.54 6.62 -21.90
C GLY A 609 4.89 6.27 -22.52
N VAL A 610 5.18 4.99 -22.72
CA VAL A 610 6.41 4.52 -23.38
C VAL A 610 6.51 5.03 -24.81
N THR A 611 5.38 5.15 -25.51
CA THR A 611 5.36 5.55 -26.93
C THR A 611 5.51 7.06 -27.12
N VAL A 612 4.98 7.86 -26.20
CA VAL A 612 5.10 9.32 -26.21
C VAL A 612 6.28 9.84 -25.39
N HIS A 613 7.14 8.96 -24.86
CA HIS A 613 8.26 9.35 -24.01
C HIS A 613 9.18 10.40 -24.65
N ASP A 614 9.48 10.25 -25.94
CA ASP A 614 10.29 11.21 -26.71
C ASP A 614 9.61 12.57 -26.86
N TRP A 615 8.29 12.57 -27.04
CA TRP A 615 7.50 13.79 -27.05
C TRP A 615 7.52 14.46 -25.68
N TRP A 616 7.72 13.72 -24.60
CA TRP A 616 7.85 14.31 -23.27
C TRP A 616 9.20 14.98 -23.04
N GLN A 617 10.31 14.35 -23.46
CA GLN A 617 11.67 14.84 -23.18
C GLN A 617 12.08 16.13 -23.90
N ARG A 618 11.29 16.63 -24.85
CA ARG A 618 11.62 17.83 -25.65
C ARG A 618 10.58 18.95 -25.50
N PRO A 619 10.37 19.51 -24.29
CA PRO A 619 9.49 20.67 -24.15
C PRO A 619 10.16 21.92 -24.72
N HIS A 620 9.43 22.70 -25.52
CA HIS A 620 9.92 24.00 -26.02
C HIS A 620 9.68 25.14 -25.02
N GLY A 621 9.68 24.84 -23.72
CA GLY A 621 9.42 25.77 -22.61
C GLY A 621 8.54 25.18 -21.51
N THR A 622 8.44 25.87 -20.37
CA THR A 622 7.65 25.48 -19.18
C THR A 622 6.14 25.41 -19.46
N PHE A 623 5.62 26.28 -20.32
CA PHE A 623 4.21 26.24 -20.73
C PHE A 623 3.90 25.01 -21.58
N ASP A 624 4.78 24.68 -22.52
CA ASP A 624 4.62 23.50 -23.36
C ASP A 624 4.74 22.22 -22.53
N TYR A 625 5.68 22.17 -21.57
CA TYR A 625 5.76 21.11 -20.57
C TYR A 625 4.43 20.90 -19.82
N TYR A 626 3.85 21.98 -19.28
CA TYR A 626 2.59 21.91 -18.54
C TYR A 626 1.43 21.45 -19.42
N ARG A 627 1.32 21.99 -20.64
CA ARG A 627 0.28 21.58 -21.62
C ARG A 627 0.38 20.09 -21.94
N ARG A 628 1.60 19.59 -22.22
CA ARG A 628 1.84 18.16 -22.49
C ARG A 628 1.47 17.29 -21.30
N SER A 629 1.73 17.76 -20.09
CA SER A 629 1.35 17.08 -18.85
C SER A 629 -0.16 16.97 -18.68
N VAL A 630 -0.89 18.08 -18.84
CA VAL A 630 -2.36 18.10 -18.74
C VAL A 630 -3.01 17.15 -19.74
N VAL A 631 -2.54 17.12 -21.00
CA VAL A 631 -3.05 16.20 -22.02
C VAL A 631 -2.91 14.73 -21.58
N PHE A 632 -1.76 14.36 -21.00
CA PHE A 632 -1.54 12.99 -20.56
C PHE A 632 -2.40 12.62 -19.34
N TRP A 633 -2.63 13.56 -18.42
CA TRP A 633 -3.59 13.38 -17.32
C TRP A 633 -5.00 13.12 -17.83
N ILE A 634 -5.47 13.92 -18.80
CA ILE A 634 -6.79 13.74 -19.41
C ILE A 634 -6.87 12.35 -20.07
N MET A 635 -5.86 11.96 -20.84
CA MET A 635 -5.83 10.63 -21.47
C MET A 635 -5.87 9.49 -20.45
N ALA A 636 -5.09 9.59 -19.37
CA ALA A 636 -5.07 8.59 -18.31
C ALA A 636 -6.42 8.48 -17.58
N ILE A 637 -7.08 9.61 -17.31
CA ILE A 637 -8.42 9.67 -16.70
C ILE A 637 -9.47 9.11 -17.66
N VAL A 638 -9.44 9.48 -18.94
CA VAL A 638 -10.41 9.02 -19.93
C VAL A 638 -10.28 7.51 -20.16
N VAL A 639 -9.06 6.99 -20.33
CA VAL A 639 -8.85 5.54 -20.54
C VAL A 639 -9.34 4.77 -19.32
N HIS A 640 -8.88 5.11 -18.11
CA HIS A 640 -9.35 4.43 -16.91
C HIS A 640 -10.86 4.60 -16.67
N GLY A 641 -11.40 5.81 -16.92
CA GLY A 641 -12.81 6.13 -16.76
C GLY A 641 -13.70 5.35 -17.72
N LEU A 642 -13.27 5.15 -18.97
CA LEU A 642 -13.97 4.30 -19.94
C LEU A 642 -14.04 2.86 -19.47
N TYR A 643 -12.91 2.29 -19.01
CA TYR A 643 -12.90 0.92 -18.46
C TYR A 643 -13.79 0.81 -17.23
N ALA A 644 -13.74 1.79 -16.31
CA ALA A 644 -14.61 1.82 -15.15
C ALA A 644 -16.09 1.95 -15.53
N CYS A 645 -16.44 2.80 -16.50
CA CYS A 645 -17.81 2.95 -17.00
C CYS A 645 -18.34 1.64 -17.58
N ILE A 646 -17.53 0.90 -18.35
CA ILE A 646 -17.92 -0.42 -18.89
C ILE A 646 -18.26 -1.39 -17.76
N ILE A 647 -17.49 -1.40 -16.68
CA ILE A 647 -17.70 -2.31 -15.54
C ILE A 647 -18.94 -1.92 -14.75
N TYR A 648 -19.11 -0.63 -14.46
CA TYR A 648 -20.10 -0.14 -13.50
C TYR A 648 -21.42 0.34 -14.09
N LEU A 649 -21.56 0.41 -15.42
CA LEU A 649 -22.87 0.67 -16.01
C LEU A 649 -23.84 -0.47 -15.69
N GLU A 650 -24.92 -0.18 -14.97
CA GLU A 650 -25.96 -1.17 -14.63
C GLU A 650 -26.74 -1.63 -15.88
N ALA A 651 -26.87 -0.76 -16.89
CA ALA A 651 -27.66 -1.05 -18.09
C ALA A 651 -27.02 -2.05 -19.06
N ILE A 652 -25.76 -2.45 -18.85
CA ILE A 652 -25.04 -3.37 -19.74
C ILE A 652 -25.04 -4.78 -19.12
N PRO A 653 -25.59 -5.81 -19.82
CA PRO A 653 -25.47 -7.19 -19.37
C PRO A 653 -24.01 -7.63 -19.27
N LEU A 654 -23.68 -8.51 -18.34
CA LEU A 654 -22.28 -8.83 -18.02
C LEU A 654 -21.48 -9.40 -19.19
N TYR A 655 -22.10 -10.23 -20.03
CA TYR A 655 -21.52 -10.69 -21.29
C TYR A 655 -21.05 -9.52 -22.17
N TRP A 656 -21.91 -8.52 -22.33
CA TRP A 656 -21.58 -7.32 -23.09
C TRP A 656 -20.50 -6.47 -22.41
N LYS A 657 -20.34 -6.53 -21.08
CA LYS A 657 -19.21 -5.91 -20.38
C LYS A 657 -17.89 -6.57 -20.76
N PHE A 658 -17.79 -7.90 -20.73
CA PHE A 658 -16.58 -8.62 -21.19
C PHE A 658 -16.25 -8.32 -22.65
N VAL A 659 -17.25 -8.41 -23.53
CA VAL A 659 -17.07 -8.08 -24.95
C VAL A 659 -16.61 -6.64 -25.11
N SER A 660 -17.21 -5.69 -24.39
CA SER A 660 -16.83 -4.28 -24.43
C SER A 660 -15.40 -4.03 -23.95
N VAL A 661 -14.95 -4.71 -22.89
CA VAL A 661 -13.56 -4.61 -22.40
C VAL A 661 -12.57 -5.15 -23.42
N ILE A 662 -12.87 -6.32 -24.02
CA ILE A 662 -12.03 -6.92 -25.06
C ILE A 662 -11.97 -6.00 -26.28
N LEU A 663 -13.13 -5.52 -26.76
CA LEU A 663 -13.22 -4.60 -27.89
C LEU A 663 -12.53 -3.25 -27.63
N ALA A 664 -12.67 -2.69 -26.43
CA ALA A 664 -11.97 -1.47 -26.04
C ALA A 664 -10.45 -1.67 -26.04
N THR A 665 -9.98 -2.80 -25.49
CA THR A 665 -8.56 -3.16 -25.48
C THR A 665 -8.04 -3.35 -26.89
N LEU A 666 -8.73 -4.14 -27.72
CA LEU A 666 -8.38 -4.34 -29.13
C LEU A 666 -8.40 -3.02 -29.91
N GLY A 667 -9.39 -2.16 -29.69
CA GLY A 667 -9.49 -0.84 -30.32
C GLY A 667 -8.29 0.03 -30.01
N LEU A 668 -7.87 0.10 -28.74
CA LEU A 668 -6.66 0.82 -28.33
C LEU A 668 -5.40 0.24 -28.99
N TYR A 669 -5.30 -1.09 -29.09
CA TYR A 669 -4.19 -1.76 -29.77
C TYR A 669 -4.18 -1.53 -31.29
N VAL A 670 -5.35 -1.46 -31.94
CA VAL A 670 -5.46 -1.15 -33.37
C VAL A 670 -5.03 0.29 -33.63
N VAL A 671 -5.52 1.25 -32.84
CA VAL A 671 -5.07 2.66 -32.93
C VAL A 671 -3.56 2.75 -32.71
N TYR A 672 -3.02 2.01 -31.76
CA TYR A 672 -1.58 1.91 -31.52
C TYR A 672 -0.80 1.31 -32.71
N ALA A 673 -1.32 0.23 -33.31
CA ALA A 673 -0.69 -0.43 -34.44
C ALA A 673 -0.69 0.48 -35.69
N VAL A 674 -1.80 1.16 -35.95
CA VAL A 674 -1.94 2.13 -37.04
C VAL A 674 -0.98 3.31 -36.85
N THR A 675 -0.86 3.85 -35.62
CA THR A 675 0.08 4.93 -35.34
C THR A 675 1.55 4.49 -35.49
N CYS A 676 1.91 3.27 -35.09
CA CYS A 676 3.22 2.69 -35.37
C CYS A 676 3.48 2.56 -36.87
N TRP A 677 2.50 2.06 -37.63
CA TRP A 677 2.59 1.91 -39.07
C TRP A 677 2.78 3.26 -39.77
N ILE A 678 1.94 4.26 -39.47
CA ILE A 678 2.04 5.60 -40.05
C ILE A 678 3.41 6.23 -39.75
N THR A 679 3.91 6.05 -38.53
CA THR A 679 5.23 6.57 -38.13
C THR A 679 6.35 5.91 -38.93
N CYS A 680 6.26 4.59 -39.13
CA CYS A 680 7.18 3.84 -39.98
C CYS A 680 7.14 4.36 -41.43
N CYS A 681 5.96 4.45 -42.05
CA CYS A 681 5.78 4.96 -43.42
C CYS A 681 6.31 6.39 -43.58
N ARG A 682 6.04 7.28 -42.62
CA ARG A 682 6.58 8.65 -42.63
C ARG A 682 8.10 8.66 -42.56
N SER A 683 8.69 7.76 -41.76
CA SER A 683 10.15 7.64 -41.68
C SER A 683 10.74 7.14 -43.00
N SER A 684 10.06 6.19 -43.67
CA SER A 684 10.47 5.62 -44.96
C SER A 684 10.41 6.68 -46.06
N ASN A 685 9.29 7.40 -46.19
CA ASN A 685 9.13 8.50 -47.15
C ASN A 685 10.15 9.63 -46.92
N ARG A 686 10.50 9.94 -45.67
CA ARG A 686 11.53 10.95 -45.37
C ARG A 686 12.91 10.49 -45.81
N ARG A 687 13.25 9.20 -45.62
CA ARG A 687 14.51 8.62 -46.10
C ARG A 687 14.58 8.66 -47.62
N GLU A 688 13.49 8.31 -48.29
CA GLU A 688 13.42 8.32 -49.75
C GLU A 688 13.56 9.74 -50.33
N ARG A 689 12.89 10.73 -49.75
CA ARG A 689 13.05 12.14 -50.15
C ARG A 689 14.47 12.65 -49.95
N ARG A 690 15.14 12.25 -48.86
CA ARG A 690 16.55 12.61 -48.62
C ARG A 690 17.50 11.93 -49.60
N ALA A 691 17.31 10.65 -49.89
CA ALA A 691 18.10 9.92 -50.88
C ALA A 691 17.97 10.52 -52.28
N ARG A 692 16.79 11.04 -52.65
CA ARG A 692 16.61 11.77 -53.90
C ARG A 692 17.29 13.14 -53.87
N ALA A 693 17.32 13.81 -52.72
CA ALA A 693 17.96 15.12 -52.56
C ALA A 693 19.50 15.06 -52.51
N THR A 694 20.11 13.92 -52.17
CA THR A 694 21.56 13.71 -52.24
C THR A 694 22.05 13.20 -53.60
N LEU A 695 21.14 12.74 -54.47
CA LEU A 695 21.43 12.33 -55.85
C LEU A 695 21.24 13.46 -56.87
N MET A 696 20.64 14.58 -56.46
CA MET A 696 20.55 15.85 -57.20
C MET A 696 21.61 16.79 -56.69
#